data_AF-A0A821FAF3-F1
#
_entry.id   AF-A0A821FAF3-F1
#
_cell.length_a   1.000
_cell.length_b   1.000
_cell.length_c   1.000
_cell.angle_alpha   90.00
_cell.angle_beta   90.00
_cell.angle_gamma   90.00
#
_symmetry.space_group_name_H-M   'P 1'
#
loop_
_entity.id
_entity.type
_entity.pdbx_description
1 polymer ?
#
loop_
_entity_poly.entity_id
_entity_poly.type
_entity_poly.pdbx_seq_one_letter_code
_entity_poly.pdbx_strand_id
1 'polypeptide(L)'
;MWTHAQLLVLHELKHLTDDDLLQRLKVPNILHFRQHFDSDCAFMEGVSTEPEQYHIWIFKLINHMLANTIDTVGILNTNENVVKIEQSIEQHIIFPHVESIINEIGNYRMAYVNFVQKFDAEISLSNYIDELRQNDERYPLLPYFNVSRILTTNPLEEFRVKMQNLPFADVIYPLTTFLLKRLDDYANIRYLYSIMEFSKYLINKYNHRIQRNDAAILTIEGALQKEGVDSQTMRVLCNQFIDAWYKINLSSVRLGCQAPKFVRPYHREEFINKTSLACVLLNKSKDDSSFLLIACIHTLAELQNEIVAYFRKVVVNETTSNTRVFLNAIRPEHLLQLGELELTKKLLKDSFVINYEYGQGRDLIYDYEEIESEMRNLVSSLCLFNTENIPMLNYQFELYNENSSLITNIRRRIPQTLLSTVDRAKFKSLLVRMDHYDIVHCLGFLDNVFTYLCNIDDDLSEMNIQNFVAEHMNTSACLNEEIFRRPPFSTVLLIYIIDLYELIEEVAFDVVLRKHVKTELREALLDDKGKAKFAAQTFSKDSISPALKSPIVWIGLLKRLLIRVLNAYIDLKMPLQLYIERIDLWSGDISEIDLQTFEVDGDILLEHTYCILNHVEKYQPATLINDSITTDNQAMLDWPITTNNNNNKEVLNARTWYADMNQPAKKIILDKSTGRSQKKLRV
;
A
#
# COMPACT_ATOMS: atom_id res chain seq x y z
N MET A 1 -30.50 3.86 33.36
CA MET A 1 -31.41 5.00 33.09
C MET A 1 -32.41 5.27 34.23
N TRP A 2 -33.38 4.40 34.51
CA TRP A 2 -34.57 4.72 35.33
C TRP A 2 -34.36 4.92 36.84
N THR A 3 -33.59 4.04 37.49
CA THR A 3 -33.24 4.18 38.91
C THR A 3 -32.39 5.42 39.19
N HIS A 4 -31.62 5.87 38.19
CA HIS A 4 -30.70 6.99 38.31
C HIS A 4 -31.41 8.33 38.04
N ALA A 5 -32.33 8.36 37.07
CA ALA A 5 -33.20 9.52 36.83
C ALA A 5 -34.11 9.82 38.04
N GLN A 6 -34.65 8.80 38.71
CA GLN A 6 -35.44 8.97 39.94
C GLN A 6 -34.62 9.56 41.09
N LEU A 7 -33.37 9.12 41.28
CA LEU A 7 -32.46 9.67 42.29
C LEU A 7 -32.08 11.12 41.98
N LEU A 8 -31.85 11.45 40.71
CA LEU A 8 -31.54 12.82 40.26
C LEU A 8 -32.73 13.76 40.44
N VAL A 9 -33.95 13.32 40.11
CA VAL A 9 -35.19 14.09 40.29
C VAL A 9 -35.48 14.31 41.79
N LEU A 10 -35.31 13.29 42.63
CA LEU A 10 -35.48 13.44 44.08
C LEU A 10 -34.43 14.37 44.70
N HIS A 11 -33.21 14.41 44.14
CA HIS A 11 -32.18 15.37 44.52
C HIS A 11 -32.50 16.80 44.07
N GLU A 12 -32.88 17.02 42.81
CA GLU A 12 -33.23 18.34 42.28
C GLU A 12 -34.49 18.93 42.93
N LEU A 13 -35.46 18.07 43.31
CA LEU A 13 -36.64 18.46 44.10
C LEU A 13 -36.34 18.67 45.60
N LYS A 14 -35.06 18.57 46.01
CA LYS A 14 -34.59 18.71 47.41
C LYS A 14 -35.17 17.69 48.40
N HIS A 15 -35.67 16.57 47.90
CA HIS A 15 -36.13 15.45 48.74
C HIS A 15 -34.98 14.54 49.18
N LEU A 16 -33.83 14.58 48.50
CA LEU A 16 -32.58 13.95 48.91
C LEU A 16 -31.48 15.01 49.04
N THR A 17 -30.77 15.02 50.15
CA THR A 17 -29.60 15.89 50.35
C THR A 17 -28.32 15.23 49.82
N ASP A 18 -27.28 16.03 49.54
CA ASP A 18 -25.96 15.50 49.16
C ASP A 18 -25.41 14.51 50.20
N ASP A 19 -25.71 14.75 51.48
CA ASP A 19 -25.35 13.85 52.58
C ASP A 19 -26.13 12.52 52.54
N ASP A 20 -27.41 12.52 52.17
CA ASP A 20 -28.18 11.27 51.99
C ASP A 20 -27.61 10.43 50.83
N LEU A 21 -27.20 11.07 49.73
CA LEU A 21 -26.63 10.39 48.56
C LEU A 21 -25.23 9.82 48.83
N LEU A 22 -24.38 10.56 49.55
CA LEU A 22 -23.02 10.16 49.89
C LEU A 22 -22.98 9.13 51.03
N GLN A 23 -23.77 9.32 52.09
CA GLN A 23 -23.65 8.51 53.32
C GLN A 23 -24.58 7.30 53.35
N ARG A 24 -25.84 7.43 52.89
CA ARG A 24 -26.80 6.31 52.89
C ARG A 24 -26.74 5.45 51.64
N LEU A 25 -26.60 6.09 50.48
CA LEU A 25 -26.65 5.40 49.18
C LEU A 25 -25.26 5.14 48.57
N LYS A 26 -24.19 5.66 49.17
CA LYS A 26 -22.79 5.48 48.75
C LYS A 26 -22.54 5.83 47.27
N VAL A 27 -23.23 6.83 46.75
CA VAL A 27 -23.08 7.26 45.36
C VAL A 27 -21.91 8.27 45.28
N PRO A 28 -20.78 7.93 44.64
CA PRO A 28 -19.53 8.66 44.82
C PRO A 28 -19.42 9.95 44.00
N ASN A 29 -20.21 10.14 42.94
CA ASN A 29 -20.07 11.31 42.06
C ASN A 29 -21.37 11.66 41.30
N ILE A 30 -22.15 12.61 41.83
CA ILE A 30 -23.41 13.09 41.23
C ILE A 30 -23.19 13.70 39.83
N LEU A 31 -22.03 14.35 39.59
CA LEU A 31 -21.68 14.92 38.27
C LEU A 31 -21.54 13.85 37.19
N HIS A 32 -21.02 12.66 37.55
CA HIS A 32 -20.91 11.54 36.62
C HIS A 32 -22.30 11.04 36.16
N PHE A 33 -23.29 11.05 37.05
CA PHE A 33 -24.66 10.65 36.71
C PHE A 33 -25.38 11.66 35.84
N ARG A 34 -25.17 12.96 36.10
CA ARG A 34 -25.71 14.03 35.24
C ARG A 34 -25.14 13.94 33.83
N GLN A 35 -23.83 13.74 33.69
CA GLN A 35 -23.18 13.57 32.39
C GLN A 35 -23.70 12.35 31.62
N HIS A 36 -23.94 11.23 32.29
CA HIS A 36 -24.56 10.06 31.66
C HIS A 36 -26.01 10.32 31.26
N PHE A 37 -26.81 10.98 32.10
CA PHE A 37 -28.19 11.35 31.76
C PHE A 37 -28.23 12.30 30.56
N ASP A 38 -27.37 13.31 30.52
CA ASP A 38 -27.27 14.25 29.39
C ASP A 38 -26.86 13.52 28.10
N SER A 39 -25.94 12.54 28.19
CA SER A 39 -25.55 11.69 27.06
C SER A 39 -26.70 10.77 26.58
N ASP A 40 -27.46 10.21 27.51
CA ASP A 40 -28.64 9.37 27.21
C ASP A 40 -29.76 10.21 26.56
N CYS A 41 -29.97 11.45 27.04
CA CYS A 41 -30.90 12.40 26.44
C CYS A 41 -30.47 12.79 25.02
N ALA A 42 -29.19 13.07 24.79
CA ALA A 42 -28.67 13.36 23.46
C ALA A 42 -28.85 12.18 22.48
N PHE A 43 -28.72 10.95 22.96
CA PHE A 43 -29.03 9.75 22.17
C PHE A 43 -30.52 9.67 21.82
N MET A 44 -31.40 9.91 22.80
CA MET A 44 -32.85 9.92 22.61
C MET A 44 -33.33 11.05 21.69
N GLU A 45 -32.68 12.22 21.73
CA GLU A 45 -32.91 13.34 20.80
C GLU A 45 -32.63 12.91 19.35
N GLY A 46 -31.64 12.05 19.11
CA GLY A 46 -31.33 11.52 17.78
C GLY A 46 -32.34 10.49 17.25
N VAL A 47 -33.16 9.89 18.13
CA VAL A 47 -34.18 8.88 17.76
C VAL A 47 -35.55 9.54 17.53
N SER A 48 -35.80 10.72 18.08
CA SER A 48 -37.04 11.48 17.91
C SER A 48 -36.97 12.41 16.70
N THR A 49 -38.04 12.49 15.89
CA THR A 49 -38.14 13.44 14.77
C THR A 49 -38.18 14.90 15.22
N GLU A 50 -38.56 15.17 16.47
CA GLU A 50 -38.50 16.49 17.09
C GLU A 50 -37.68 16.42 18.39
N PRO A 51 -36.47 17.01 18.43
CA PRO A 51 -35.54 16.89 19.56
C PRO A 51 -36.06 17.54 20.85
N GLU A 52 -37.08 18.39 20.78
CA GLU A 52 -37.68 18.98 21.97
C GLU A 52 -38.71 18.06 22.65
N GLN A 53 -39.13 16.93 22.03
CA GLN A 53 -40.30 16.18 22.49
C GLN A 53 -40.00 14.85 23.23
N TYR A 54 -38.74 14.41 23.30
CA TYR A 54 -38.37 13.12 23.93
C TYR A 54 -38.79 13.04 25.41
N HIS A 55 -38.76 14.17 26.12
CA HIS A 55 -39.14 14.23 27.53
C HIS A 55 -40.60 13.81 27.75
N ILE A 56 -41.50 14.09 26.81
CA ILE A 56 -42.93 13.75 26.89
C ILE A 56 -43.11 12.23 26.82
N TRP A 57 -42.34 11.58 25.95
CA TRP A 57 -42.34 10.12 25.85
C TRP A 57 -41.80 9.46 27.12
N ILE A 58 -40.72 9.99 27.70
CA ILE A 58 -40.20 9.53 29.00
C ILE A 58 -41.28 9.65 30.09
N PHE A 59 -41.97 10.79 30.18
CA PHE A 59 -43.07 10.98 31.14
C PHE A 59 -44.21 9.98 30.95
N LYS A 60 -44.55 9.66 29.70
CA LYS A 60 -45.56 8.66 29.38
C LYS A 60 -45.15 7.27 29.84
N LEU A 61 -43.92 6.86 29.55
CA LEU A 61 -43.38 5.58 30.02
C LEU A 61 -43.42 5.52 31.55
N ILE A 62 -43.05 6.60 32.25
CA ILE A 62 -43.07 6.65 33.71
C ILE A 62 -44.49 6.44 34.24
N ASN A 63 -45.49 7.12 33.65
CA ASN A 63 -46.88 6.91 34.02
C ASN A 63 -47.36 5.49 33.73
N HIS A 64 -46.87 4.86 32.65
CA HIS A 64 -47.18 3.47 32.35
C HIS A 64 -46.57 2.51 33.39
N MET A 65 -45.34 2.76 33.83
CA MET A 65 -44.74 1.99 34.93
C MET A 65 -45.49 2.16 36.25
N LEU A 66 -46.08 3.33 36.50
CA LEU A 66 -46.89 3.54 37.70
C LEU A 66 -48.24 2.81 37.64
N ALA A 67 -48.76 2.58 36.42
CA ALA A 67 -50.02 1.88 36.20
C ALA A 67 -49.88 0.36 36.14
N ASN A 68 -48.75 -0.15 35.65
CA ASN A 68 -48.48 -1.58 35.54
C ASN A 68 -47.59 -2.07 36.68
N THR A 69 -48.00 -3.13 37.36
CA THR A 69 -47.15 -3.81 38.35
C THR A 69 -46.02 -4.54 37.63
N ILE A 70 -44.81 -3.98 37.68
CA ILE A 70 -43.60 -4.71 37.27
C ILE A 70 -43.41 -5.84 38.28
N ASP A 71 -43.32 -7.08 37.80
CA ASP A 71 -43.05 -8.24 38.67
C ASP A 71 -41.76 -7.99 39.46
N THR A 72 -41.86 -7.95 40.78
CA THR A 72 -40.72 -7.71 41.67
C THR A 72 -39.83 -8.95 41.67
N VAL A 73 -38.81 -8.99 40.80
CA VAL A 73 -37.79 -10.05 40.80
C VAL A 73 -36.78 -9.79 41.93
N GLY A 74 -37.21 -10.01 43.18
CA GLY A 74 -36.35 -10.10 44.36
C GLY A 74 -35.21 -9.07 44.48
N ILE A 75 -34.06 -9.51 45.01
CA ILE A 75 -32.85 -8.70 45.16
C ILE A 75 -31.99 -8.86 43.90
N LEU A 76 -31.54 -7.75 43.31
CA LEU A 76 -30.67 -7.67 42.12
C LEU A 76 -29.22 -8.08 42.40
N ASN A 77 -29.01 -9.27 42.94
CA ASN A 77 -27.69 -9.77 43.38
C ASN A 77 -27.02 -10.74 42.39
N THR A 78 -27.70 -11.13 41.32
CA THR A 78 -27.17 -12.06 40.29
C THR A 78 -27.43 -11.51 38.90
N ASN A 79 -26.50 -11.75 37.97
CA ASN A 79 -26.64 -11.31 36.56
C ASN A 79 -27.91 -11.88 35.90
N GLU A 80 -28.34 -13.09 36.27
CA GLU A 80 -29.59 -13.67 35.75
C GLU A 80 -30.83 -12.89 36.17
N ASN A 81 -30.86 -12.36 37.40
CA ASN A 81 -31.97 -11.53 37.87
C ASN A 81 -31.98 -10.16 37.20
N VAL A 82 -30.80 -9.60 36.89
CA VAL A 82 -30.67 -8.34 36.14
C VAL A 82 -31.24 -8.50 34.73
N VAL A 83 -30.81 -9.53 34.00
CA VAL A 83 -31.29 -9.81 32.62
C VAL A 83 -32.80 -10.06 32.60
N LYS A 84 -33.35 -10.76 33.59
CA LYS A 84 -34.81 -10.99 33.69
C LYS A 84 -35.60 -9.69 33.90
N ILE A 85 -35.07 -8.75 34.68
CA ILE A 85 -35.70 -7.44 34.85
C ILE A 85 -35.57 -6.61 33.57
N GLU A 86 -34.41 -6.59 32.92
CA GLU A 86 -34.21 -5.88 31.65
C GLU A 86 -35.22 -6.38 30.60
N GLN A 87 -35.35 -7.70 30.42
CA GLN A 87 -36.33 -8.30 29.51
C GLN A 87 -37.77 -7.95 29.89
N SER A 88 -38.10 -7.93 31.19
CA SER A 88 -39.45 -7.58 31.64
C SER A 88 -39.79 -6.10 31.37
N ILE A 89 -38.83 -5.20 31.58
CA ILE A 89 -38.97 -3.78 31.26
C ILE A 89 -39.11 -3.58 29.76
N GLU A 90 -38.27 -4.23 28.96
CA GLU A 90 -38.36 -4.16 27.49
C GLU A 90 -39.74 -4.61 26.99
N GLN A 91 -40.22 -5.76 27.46
CA GLN A 91 -41.46 -6.36 26.97
C GLN A 91 -42.74 -5.65 27.45
N HIS A 92 -42.79 -5.22 28.72
CA HIS A 92 -44.03 -4.70 29.31
C HIS A 92 -44.11 -3.17 29.33
N ILE A 93 -42.98 -2.46 29.19
CA ILE A 93 -42.93 -1.01 29.31
C ILE A 93 -42.45 -0.36 28.02
N ILE A 94 -41.43 -0.90 27.36
CA ILE A 94 -40.81 -0.24 26.20
C ILE A 94 -41.54 -0.65 24.92
N PHE A 95 -41.57 -1.94 24.56
CA PHE A 95 -42.17 -2.41 23.30
C PHE A 95 -43.61 -1.97 23.05
N PRO A 96 -44.52 -1.88 24.04
CA PRO A 96 -45.88 -1.40 23.80
C PRO A 96 -45.95 0.06 23.32
N HIS A 97 -44.89 0.86 23.54
CA HIS A 97 -44.86 2.30 23.26
C HIS A 97 -43.80 2.70 22.22
N VAL A 98 -43.05 1.74 21.68
CA VAL A 98 -41.98 1.98 20.70
C VAL A 98 -42.47 1.99 19.26
N GLU A 99 -43.57 1.27 18.95
CA GLU A 99 -44.07 1.17 17.58
C GLU A 99 -44.33 2.55 16.95
N SER A 100 -44.88 3.54 17.69
CA SER A 100 -44.99 4.92 17.20
C SER A 100 -44.89 5.96 18.33
N ILE A 101 -43.66 6.35 18.64
CA ILE A 101 -43.33 7.35 19.66
C ILE A 101 -44.11 8.66 19.45
N ILE A 102 -44.26 9.12 18.20
CA ILE A 102 -44.93 10.37 17.83
C ILE A 102 -46.43 10.32 18.15
N ASN A 103 -47.11 9.23 17.76
CA ASN A 103 -48.53 9.04 18.05
C ASN A 103 -48.76 8.95 19.56
N GLU A 104 -47.86 8.29 20.27
CA GLU A 104 -47.94 8.14 21.71
C GLU A 104 -47.72 9.46 22.45
N ILE A 105 -46.80 10.32 21.98
CA ILE A 105 -46.61 11.69 22.47
C ILE A 105 -47.88 12.53 22.21
N GLY A 106 -48.42 12.48 20.99
CA GLY A 106 -49.65 13.22 20.64
C GLY A 106 -50.87 12.79 21.46
N ASN A 107 -51.06 11.48 21.64
CA ASN A 107 -52.08 10.90 22.50
C ASN A 107 -51.96 11.41 23.95
N TYR A 108 -50.73 11.44 24.46
CA TYR A 108 -50.45 11.88 25.83
C TYR A 108 -50.72 13.38 26.02
N ARG A 109 -50.31 14.24 25.08
CA ARG A 109 -50.61 15.67 25.12
C ARG A 109 -52.11 15.94 25.14
N MET A 110 -52.88 15.25 24.30
CA MET A 110 -54.34 15.35 24.29
C MET A 110 -54.97 14.91 25.61
N ALA A 111 -54.51 13.78 26.16
CA ALA A 111 -54.99 13.30 27.46
C ALA A 111 -54.67 14.30 28.58
N TYR A 112 -53.47 14.90 28.56
CA TYR A 112 -53.04 15.90 29.53
C TYR A 112 -53.84 17.22 29.41
N VAL A 113 -54.08 17.71 28.19
CA VAL A 113 -54.89 18.93 27.97
C VAL A 113 -56.32 18.70 28.43
N ASN A 114 -56.91 17.56 28.09
CA ASN A 114 -58.24 17.17 28.56
C ASN A 114 -58.30 17.02 30.08
N PHE A 115 -57.22 16.59 30.72
CA PHE A 115 -57.10 16.52 32.17
C PHE A 115 -57.06 17.93 32.77
N VAL A 116 -56.16 18.81 32.30
CA VAL A 116 -56.03 20.18 32.83
C VAL A 116 -57.33 20.98 32.64
N GLN A 117 -57.96 20.90 31.47
CA GLN A 117 -59.23 21.58 31.19
C GLN A 117 -60.39 21.10 32.08
N LYS A 118 -60.35 19.86 32.58
CA LYS A 118 -61.34 19.35 33.54
C LYS A 118 -61.13 19.89 34.95
N PHE A 119 -59.90 20.26 35.32
CA PHE A 119 -59.56 20.76 36.65
C PHE A 119 -59.50 22.28 36.72
N ASP A 120 -59.19 22.96 35.62
CA ASP A 120 -59.11 24.41 35.54
C ASP A 120 -59.53 24.92 34.14
N ALA A 121 -60.76 25.44 34.04
CA ALA A 121 -61.39 25.77 32.76
C ALA A 121 -60.82 27.05 32.11
N GLU A 122 -60.03 27.85 32.83
CA GLU A 122 -59.45 29.11 32.32
C GLU A 122 -58.10 28.89 31.60
N ILE A 123 -57.44 27.74 31.80
CA ILE A 123 -56.13 27.46 31.20
C ILE A 123 -56.31 26.84 29.80
N SER A 124 -56.17 27.67 28.77
CA SER A 124 -56.12 27.19 27.38
C SER A 124 -54.70 26.74 27.00
N LEU A 125 -54.43 25.44 27.08
CA LEU A 125 -53.22 24.81 26.53
C LEU A 125 -53.31 24.55 25.01
N SER A 126 -54.03 25.39 24.27
CA SER A 126 -54.22 25.25 22.82
C SER A 126 -52.89 25.18 22.05
N ASN A 127 -51.86 25.88 22.54
CA ASN A 127 -50.52 25.89 21.94
C ASN A 127 -49.68 24.64 22.29
N TYR A 128 -50.13 23.82 23.24
CA TYR A 128 -49.47 22.57 23.66
C TYR A 128 -49.92 21.37 22.80
N ILE A 129 -51.06 21.52 22.12
CA ILE A 129 -51.50 20.63 21.05
C ILE A 129 -50.94 21.22 19.77
N ASP A 130 -49.90 20.61 19.20
CA ASP A 130 -49.54 20.90 17.81
C ASP A 130 -50.81 20.68 16.97
N GLU A 131 -51.27 21.70 16.25
CA GLU A 131 -52.53 21.73 15.50
C GLU A 131 -52.60 20.69 14.35
N LEU A 132 -52.47 19.39 14.63
CA LEU A 132 -52.47 18.35 13.61
C LEU A 132 -53.11 17.05 14.10
N ARG A 133 -54.21 17.12 14.84
CA ARG A 133 -55.26 16.12 14.60
C ARG A 133 -56.22 16.65 13.56
N GLN A 134 -55.89 16.31 12.32
CA GLN A 134 -56.77 16.39 11.17
C GLN A 134 -58.16 15.89 11.54
N ASN A 135 -59.16 16.73 11.30
CA ASN A 135 -60.53 16.27 11.32
C ASN A 135 -60.76 15.55 9.98
N ASP A 136 -60.48 14.25 9.96
CA ASP A 136 -60.51 13.42 8.76
C ASP A 136 -61.90 13.39 8.10
N GLU A 137 -62.96 13.58 8.89
CA GLU A 137 -64.33 13.71 8.37
C GLU A 137 -64.55 15.02 7.60
N ARG A 138 -63.87 16.10 8.03
CA ARG A 138 -64.05 17.44 7.45
C ARG A 138 -63.07 17.75 6.33
N TYR A 139 -61.85 17.20 6.39
CA TYR A 139 -60.78 17.46 5.42
C TYR A 139 -60.05 16.17 5.02
N PRO A 140 -60.71 15.24 4.31
CA PRO A 140 -60.16 13.93 3.96
C PRO A 140 -58.93 13.99 3.01
N LEU A 141 -58.69 15.14 2.38
CA LEU A 141 -57.57 15.36 1.47
C LEU A 141 -56.41 16.14 2.10
N LEU A 142 -56.53 16.61 3.35
CA LEU A 142 -55.47 17.36 4.04
C LEU A 142 -54.17 16.56 4.28
N PRO A 143 -54.19 15.22 4.51
CA PRO A 143 -52.97 14.41 4.58
C PRO A 143 -52.11 14.52 3.32
N TYR A 144 -52.74 14.71 2.16
CA TYR A 144 -52.07 14.89 0.88
C TYR A 144 -51.54 16.32 0.65
N PHE A 145 -51.91 17.29 1.50
CA PHE A 145 -51.41 18.68 1.44
C PHE A 145 -50.26 18.95 2.43
N ASN A 146 -50.11 18.13 3.49
CA ASN A 146 -48.93 18.16 4.38
C ASN A 146 -47.68 17.50 3.76
N VAL A 147 -47.69 17.30 2.44
CA VAL A 147 -46.56 16.81 1.67
C VAL A 147 -45.35 17.73 1.91
N SER A 148 -44.20 17.10 2.14
CA SER A 148 -42.85 17.62 1.85
C SER A 148 -42.13 18.51 2.87
N ARG A 149 -42.07 18.10 4.14
CA ARG A 149 -40.82 18.35 4.89
C ARG A 149 -40.23 17.01 5.32
N ILE A 150 -39.21 16.55 4.58
CA ILE A 150 -38.22 15.64 5.14
C ILE A 150 -37.60 16.42 6.30
N LEU A 151 -38.06 16.15 7.52
CA LEU A 151 -37.62 16.89 8.71
C LEU A 151 -36.21 16.50 9.14
N THR A 152 -35.68 15.38 8.62
CA THR A 152 -34.36 14.89 8.99
C THR A 152 -33.27 15.60 8.18
N THR A 153 -32.41 16.31 8.91
CA THR A 153 -31.25 17.01 8.35
C THR A 153 -30.15 16.05 7.88
N ASN A 154 -30.17 14.80 8.36
CA ASN A 154 -29.22 13.75 8.00
C ASN A 154 -29.93 12.37 7.86
N PRO A 155 -30.44 12.02 6.67
CA PRO A 155 -31.13 10.75 6.43
C PRO A 155 -30.22 9.50 6.59
N LEU A 156 -28.91 9.65 6.40
CA LEU A 156 -27.97 8.52 6.53
C LEU A 156 -27.81 8.08 7.98
N GLU A 157 -27.67 9.03 8.91
CA GLU A 157 -27.55 8.71 10.33
C GLU A 157 -28.86 8.17 10.90
N GLU A 158 -30.00 8.73 10.48
CA GLU A 158 -31.31 8.16 10.82
C GLU A 158 -31.44 6.70 10.35
N PHE A 159 -31.02 6.42 9.10
CA PHE A 159 -31.02 5.07 8.56
C PHE A 159 -30.08 4.13 9.34
N ARG A 160 -28.86 4.59 9.69
CA ARG A 160 -27.91 3.81 10.51
C ARG A 160 -28.52 3.44 11.85
N VAL A 161 -29.15 4.39 12.53
CA VAL A 161 -29.80 4.17 13.84
C VAL A 161 -30.98 3.21 13.70
N LYS A 162 -31.85 3.41 12.70
CA LYS A 162 -32.98 2.49 12.46
C LYS A 162 -32.52 1.07 12.12
N MET A 163 -31.44 0.91 11.33
CA MET A 163 -30.86 -0.41 11.04
C MET A 163 -30.24 -1.08 12.27
N GLN A 164 -29.58 -0.32 13.15
CA GLN A 164 -29.01 -0.86 14.39
C GLN A 164 -30.09 -1.32 15.38
N ASN A 165 -31.23 -0.63 15.40
CA ASN A 165 -32.35 -0.94 16.29
C ASN A 165 -33.29 -2.02 15.72
N LEU A 166 -33.11 -2.43 14.46
CA LEU A 166 -33.94 -3.45 13.84
C LEU A 166 -33.59 -4.84 14.43
N PRO A 167 -34.57 -5.59 14.98
CA PRO A 167 -34.30 -6.89 15.57
C PRO A 167 -33.80 -7.87 14.50
N PHE A 168 -32.70 -8.57 14.80
CA PHE A 168 -32.06 -9.53 13.89
C PHE A 168 -31.59 -8.93 12.55
N ALA A 169 -31.30 -7.62 12.48
CA ALA A 169 -30.79 -6.96 11.28
C ALA A 169 -29.59 -7.69 10.64
N ASP A 170 -28.66 -8.18 11.46
CA ASP A 170 -27.48 -8.94 11.03
C ASP A 170 -27.83 -10.27 10.32
N VAL A 171 -29.03 -10.80 10.51
CA VAL A 171 -29.52 -12.04 9.88
C VAL A 171 -30.39 -11.74 8.68
N ILE A 172 -31.28 -10.76 8.79
CA ILE A 172 -32.27 -10.42 7.75
C ILE A 172 -31.61 -9.61 6.62
N TYR A 173 -30.77 -8.63 6.97
CA TYR A 173 -30.07 -7.72 6.06
C TYR A 173 -28.55 -7.74 6.33
N PRO A 174 -27.90 -8.90 6.13
CA PRO A 174 -26.51 -9.13 6.56
C PRO A 174 -25.52 -8.22 5.83
N LEU A 175 -25.71 -8.00 4.52
CA LEU A 175 -24.76 -7.22 3.73
C LEU A 175 -24.85 -5.74 4.05
N THR A 176 -26.06 -5.20 4.13
CA THR A 176 -26.30 -3.81 4.48
C THR A 176 -25.74 -3.50 5.88
N THR A 177 -26.03 -4.37 6.86
CA THR A 177 -25.53 -4.18 8.22
C THR A 177 -23.99 -4.27 8.30
N PHE A 178 -23.39 -5.20 7.54
CA PHE A 178 -21.93 -5.32 7.43
C PHE A 178 -21.27 -4.07 6.83
N LEU A 179 -21.82 -3.55 5.73
CA LEU A 179 -21.28 -2.35 5.07
C LEU A 179 -21.44 -1.09 5.93
N LEU A 180 -22.57 -0.93 6.62
CA LEU A 180 -22.82 0.23 7.48
C LEU A 180 -21.90 0.28 8.70
N LYS A 181 -21.55 -0.87 9.28
CA LYS A 181 -20.65 -0.96 10.45
C LYS A 181 -19.29 -0.30 10.22
N ARG A 182 -18.80 -0.31 8.97
CA ARG A 182 -17.49 0.24 8.59
C ARG A 182 -17.57 1.09 7.31
N LEU A 183 -18.69 1.78 7.11
CA LEU A 183 -18.92 2.52 5.86
C LEU A 183 -17.81 3.54 5.59
N ASP A 184 -17.34 4.22 6.64
CA ASP A 184 -16.33 5.26 6.54
C ASP A 184 -14.97 4.68 6.08
N ASP A 185 -14.63 3.45 6.51
CA ASP A 185 -13.45 2.72 6.04
C ASP A 185 -13.61 2.32 4.57
N TYR A 186 -14.73 1.70 4.22
CA TYR A 186 -14.99 1.18 2.87
C TYR A 186 -15.15 2.29 1.83
N ALA A 187 -15.61 3.47 2.24
CA ALA A 187 -15.71 4.64 1.36
C ALA A 187 -14.36 5.06 0.77
N ASN A 188 -13.24 4.71 1.42
CA ASN A 188 -11.90 5.02 0.95
C ASN A 188 -11.46 4.19 -0.27
N ILE A 189 -12.09 3.03 -0.53
CA ILE A 189 -11.72 2.11 -1.63
C ILE A 189 -11.73 2.82 -2.99
N ARG A 190 -12.66 3.75 -3.20
CA ARG A 190 -12.79 4.53 -4.46
C ARG A 190 -11.52 5.28 -4.86
N TYR A 191 -10.66 5.62 -3.89
CA TYR A 191 -9.46 6.41 -4.11
C TYR A 191 -8.27 5.57 -4.59
N LEU A 192 -8.38 4.24 -4.53
CA LEU A 192 -7.33 3.31 -4.93
C LEU A 192 -6.92 3.47 -6.40
N TYR A 193 -7.88 3.73 -7.30
CA TYR A 193 -7.60 3.90 -8.73
C TYR A 193 -6.65 5.08 -8.99
N SER A 194 -6.97 6.27 -8.47
CA SER A 194 -6.14 7.48 -8.68
C SER A 194 -4.73 7.30 -8.14
N ILE A 195 -4.58 6.57 -7.01
CA ILE A 195 -3.27 6.25 -6.44
C ILE A 195 -2.49 5.32 -7.37
N MET A 196 -3.11 4.22 -7.80
CA MET A 196 -2.46 3.23 -8.66
C MET A 196 -2.11 3.81 -10.05
N GLU A 197 -2.96 4.66 -10.62
CA GLU A 197 -2.73 5.29 -11.92
C GLU A 197 -1.51 6.22 -11.88
N PHE A 198 -1.38 7.02 -10.82
CA PHE A 198 -0.22 7.87 -10.62
C PHE A 198 1.06 7.05 -10.38
N SER A 199 1.00 6.03 -9.51
CA SER A 199 2.15 5.14 -9.27
C SER A 199 2.58 4.40 -10.54
N LYS A 200 1.64 3.95 -11.37
CA LYS A 200 1.93 3.30 -12.66
C LYS A 200 2.63 4.25 -13.63
N TYR A 201 2.17 5.49 -13.72
CA TYR A 201 2.83 6.51 -14.54
C TYR A 201 4.28 6.74 -14.08
N LEU A 202 4.49 6.89 -12.76
CA LEU A 202 5.82 7.08 -12.20
C LEU A 202 6.73 5.86 -12.46
N ILE A 203 6.22 4.65 -12.29
CA ILE A 203 6.97 3.41 -12.58
C ILE A 203 7.38 3.37 -14.05
N ASN A 204 6.44 3.51 -14.99
CA ASN A 204 6.74 3.48 -16.42
C ASN A 204 7.80 4.53 -16.83
N LYS A 205 7.81 5.68 -16.13
CA LYS A 205 8.71 6.78 -16.44
C LYS A 205 10.11 6.60 -15.85
N TYR A 206 10.19 6.25 -14.57
CA TYR A 206 11.41 6.31 -13.78
C TYR A 206 12.05 4.94 -13.52
N ASN A 207 11.39 3.83 -13.88
CA ASN A 207 11.92 2.49 -13.63
C ASN A 207 13.30 2.31 -14.29
N HIS A 208 14.29 1.92 -13.49
CA HIS A 208 15.71 1.82 -13.83
C HIS A 208 16.37 3.11 -14.35
N ARG A 209 15.69 4.27 -14.30
CA ARG A 209 16.12 5.54 -14.92
C ARG A 209 16.46 6.66 -13.92
N ILE A 210 16.15 6.49 -12.63
CA ILE A 210 16.47 7.46 -11.58
C ILE A 210 17.31 6.83 -10.47
N GLN A 211 18.35 7.52 -10.02
CA GLN A 211 19.14 7.08 -8.87
C GLN A 211 18.38 7.34 -7.56
N ARG A 212 18.63 6.52 -6.53
CA ARG A 212 17.98 6.66 -5.22
C ARG A 212 18.22 8.03 -4.58
N ASN A 213 19.46 8.52 -4.62
CA ASN A 213 19.82 9.83 -4.07
C ASN A 213 19.11 10.98 -4.79
N ASP A 214 19.01 10.87 -6.12
CA ASP A 214 18.30 11.86 -6.93
C ASP A 214 16.80 11.86 -6.61
N ALA A 215 16.20 10.69 -6.43
CA ALA A 215 14.78 10.57 -6.03
C ALA A 215 14.51 11.10 -4.62
N ALA A 216 15.47 10.97 -3.70
CA ALA A 216 15.37 11.49 -2.34
C ALA A 216 15.47 13.03 -2.28
N ILE A 217 16.25 13.63 -3.19
CA ILE A 217 16.49 15.08 -3.24
C ILE A 217 15.46 15.79 -4.13
N LEU A 218 15.03 15.15 -5.23
CA LEU A 218 14.08 15.72 -6.18
C LEU A 218 12.68 15.75 -5.57
N THR A 219 12.10 16.94 -5.48
CA THR A 219 10.71 17.13 -5.06
C THR A 219 9.76 16.79 -6.21
N ILE A 220 8.49 16.52 -5.90
CA ILE A 220 7.45 16.31 -6.93
C ILE A 220 7.36 17.55 -7.84
N GLU A 221 7.45 18.76 -7.28
CA GLU A 221 7.51 20.01 -8.07
C GLU A 221 8.71 20.04 -9.03
N GLY A 222 9.90 19.66 -8.53
CA GLY A 222 11.11 19.60 -9.34
C GLY A 222 11.02 18.60 -10.49
N ALA A 223 10.31 17.48 -10.28
CA ALA A 223 10.00 16.53 -11.34
C ALA A 223 9.04 17.13 -12.38
N LEU A 224 7.97 17.81 -11.94
CA LEU A 224 6.99 18.46 -12.82
C LEU A 224 7.59 19.59 -13.69
N GLN A 225 8.61 20.30 -13.19
CA GLN A 225 9.25 21.41 -13.91
C GLN A 225 10.26 20.94 -14.97
N LYS A 226 10.91 19.79 -14.78
CA LYS A 226 11.87 19.22 -15.75
C LYS A 226 11.21 18.67 -17.02
N GLU A 227 9.91 18.41 -17.01
CA GLU A 227 9.25 17.54 -17.99
C GLU A 227 8.61 18.21 -19.22
N GLY A 228 8.70 19.54 -19.39
CA GLY A 228 8.31 20.24 -20.63
C GLY A 228 6.91 19.91 -21.14
N VAL A 229 6.79 18.93 -22.06
CA VAL A 229 5.56 18.51 -22.77
C VAL A 229 4.77 17.41 -22.03
N ASP A 230 5.43 16.48 -21.34
CA ASP A 230 4.78 15.45 -20.49
C ASP A 230 4.25 16.01 -19.17
N SER A 231 4.61 17.27 -18.86
CA SER A 231 4.25 17.93 -17.61
C SER A 231 2.74 18.07 -17.42
N GLN A 232 1.95 18.17 -18.50
CA GLN A 232 0.50 18.36 -18.40
C GLN A 232 -0.21 17.09 -17.91
N THR A 233 0.12 15.93 -18.47
CA THR A 233 -0.44 14.63 -18.07
C THR A 233 -0.02 14.28 -16.64
N MET A 234 1.26 14.48 -16.31
CA MET A 234 1.75 14.26 -14.95
C MET A 234 1.06 15.17 -13.94
N ARG A 235 0.81 16.45 -14.27
CA ARG A 235 0.07 17.39 -13.40
C ARG A 235 -1.36 16.92 -13.14
N VAL A 236 -2.07 16.46 -14.17
CA VAL A 236 -3.45 15.98 -14.01
C VAL A 236 -3.49 14.76 -13.09
N LEU A 237 -2.64 13.76 -13.35
CA LEU A 237 -2.56 12.55 -12.52
C LEU A 237 -2.11 12.85 -11.08
N CYS A 238 -1.13 13.75 -10.91
CA CYS A 238 -0.66 14.18 -9.60
C CYS A 238 -1.77 14.91 -8.82
N ASN A 239 -2.54 15.79 -9.46
CA ASN A 239 -3.66 16.47 -8.82
C ASN A 239 -4.76 15.49 -8.39
N GLN A 240 -5.10 14.51 -9.25
CA GLN A 240 -6.06 13.46 -8.91
C GLN A 240 -5.56 12.59 -7.75
N PHE A 241 -4.27 12.26 -7.73
CA PHE A 241 -3.63 11.57 -6.61
C PHE A 241 -3.72 12.38 -5.32
N ILE A 242 -3.40 13.68 -5.34
CA ILE A 242 -3.47 14.54 -4.16
C ILE A 242 -4.90 14.66 -3.65
N ASP A 243 -5.86 14.85 -4.56
CA ASP A 243 -7.28 14.88 -4.21
C ASP A 243 -7.73 13.59 -3.52
N ALA A 244 -7.31 12.44 -4.04
CA ALA A 244 -7.57 11.14 -3.45
C ALA A 244 -6.87 10.97 -2.08
N TRP A 245 -5.58 11.29 -2.00
CA TRP A 245 -4.74 11.12 -0.81
C TRP A 245 -5.23 11.95 0.39
N TYR A 246 -5.69 13.17 0.15
CA TYR A 246 -6.22 14.03 1.22
C TYR A 246 -7.68 13.74 1.59
N LYS A 247 -8.42 13.00 0.75
CA LYS A 247 -9.78 12.55 1.08
C LYS A 247 -9.81 11.22 1.85
N ILE A 248 -8.72 10.45 1.85
CA ILE A 248 -8.63 9.23 2.65
C ILE A 248 -8.72 9.57 4.14
N ASN A 249 -9.62 8.89 4.83
CA ASN A 249 -9.86 9.02 6.27
C ASN A 249 -9.66 7.67 6.98
N LEU A 250 -8.44 7.14 6.91
CA LEU A 250 -8.04 5.92 7.63
C LEU A 250 -7.22 6.29 8.86
N SER A 251 -7.43 5.59 9.97
CA SER A 251 -6.68 5.78 11.21
C SER A 251 -5.30 5.09 11.18
N SER A 252 -5.23 3.92 10.54
CA SER A 252 -4.02 3.12 10.37
C SER A 252 -4.06 2.38 9.03
N VAL A 253 -2.88 2.10 8.49
CA VAL A 253 -2.70 1.26 7.29
C VAL A 253 -1.83 0.07 7.64
N ARG A 254 -2.01 -1.06 6.96
CA ARG A 254 -1.35 -2.33 7.26
C ARG A 254 -0.54 -2.82 6.07
N LEU A 255 0.63 -3.38 6.38
CA LEU A 255 1.44 -4.16 5.45
C LEU A 255 2.09 -5.32 6.23
N GLY A 256 1.66 -6.55 5.96
CA GLY A 256 2.08 -7.71 6.74
C GLY A 256 1.77 -7.56 8.24
N CYS A 257 2.78 -7.71 9.10
CA CYS A 257 2.63 -7.55 10.55
C CYS A 257 2.74 -6.09 11.02
N GLN A 258 2.99 -5.13 10.12
CA GLN A 258 3.19 -3.72 10.46
C GLN A 258 1.90 -2.92 10.26
N ALA A 259 1.57 -2.08 11.25
CA ALA A 259 0.37 -1.23 11.24
C ALA A 259 0.73 0.24 11.54
N PRO A 260 1.44 0.93 10.63
CA PRO A 260 1.73 2.36 10.80
C PRO A 260 0.44 3.20 10.93
N LYS A 261 0.54 4.26 11.72
CA LYS A 261 -0.51 5.30 11.76
C LYS A 261 -0.51 6.05 10.43
N PHE A 262 -1.69 6.28 9.87
CA PHE A 262 -1.83 7.04 8.64
C PHE A 262 -1.71 8.53 8.95
N VAL A 263 -0.48 9.04 8.93
CA VAL A 263 -0.18 10.45 9.19
C VAL A 263 0.34 11.09 7.91
N ARG A 264 -0.37 12.13 7.45
CA ARG A 264 0.05 12.92 6.30
C ARG A 264 1.16 13.89 6.75
N PRO A 265 2.32 13.90 6.09
CA PRO A 265 3.48 14.67 6.56
C PRO A 265 3.29 16.18 6.40
N TYR A 266 2.49 16.63 5.42
CA TYR A 266 2.32 18.05 5.09
C TYR A 266 0.85 18.41 4.81
N HIS A 267 0.54 19.70 4.80
CA HIS A 267 -0.73 20.21 4.29
C HIS A 267 -0.78 20.13 2.75
N ARG A 268 -2.00 20.06 2.20
CA ARG A 268 -2.27 19.84 0.77
C ARG A 268 -1.48 20.76 -0.15
N GLU A 269 -1.38 22.04 0.19
CA GLU A 269 -0.72 23.07 -0.62
C GLU A 269 0.81 22.93 -0.64
N GLU A 270 1.39 22.37 0.42
CA GLU A 270 2.84 22.22 0.57
C GLU A 270 3.35 20.84 0.11
N PHE A 271 2.44 19.90 -0.13
CA PHE A 271 2.77 18.50 -0.42
C PHE A 271 3.67 18.38 -1.65
N ILE A 272 3.34 19.04 -2.76
CA ILE A 272 4.10 18.94 -4.02
C ILE A 272 5.53 19.50 -3.85
N ASN A 273 5.67 20.58 -3.08
CA ASN A 273 6.91 21.35 -2.99
C ASN A 273 7.87 20.75 -1.97
N LYS A 274 7.37 20.07 -0.93
CA LYS A 274 8.17 19.52 0.17
C LYS A 274 8.34 18.00 0.13
N THR A 275 7.46 17.27 -0.55
CA THR A 275 7.55 15.81 -0.62
C THR A 275 8.57 15.39 -1.67
N SER A 276 9.51 14.53 -1.27
CA SER A 276 10.46 13.91 -2.19
C SER A 276 9.76 12.91 -3.10
N LEU A 277 10.29 12.74 -4.31
CA LEU A 277 9.78 11.79 -5.28
C LEU A 277 9.87 10.35 -4.76
N ALA A 278 10.90 10.04 -3.96
CA ALA A 278 11.08 8.75 -3.30
C ALA A 278 9.87 8.31 -2.45
N CYS A 279 9.11 9.24 -1.85
CA CYS A 279 7.93 8.89 -1.06
C CYS A 279 6.76 8.36 -1.89
N VAL A 280 6.74 8.62 -3.20
CA VAL A 280 5.65 8.23 -4.11
C VAL A 280 6.07 7.14 -5.11
N LEU A 281 7.37 6.87 -5.18
CA LEU A 281 7.93 5.76 -5.93
C LEU A 281 7.88 4.48 -5.07
N LEU A 282 7.00 3.55 -5.44
CA LEU A 282 6.82 2.29 -4.70
C LEU A 282 8.11 1.44 -4.74
N ASN A 283 8.79 1.26 -3.62
CA ASN A 283 9.95 0.37 -3.50
C ASN A 283 9.92 -0.40 -2.16
N LYS A 284 10.26 -1.69 -2.17
CA LYS A 284 10.38 -2.52 -0.95
C LYS A 284 11.69 -2.29 -0.16
N SER A 285 12.59 -1.42 -0.62
CA SER A 285 13.82 -1.09 0.09
C SER A 285 13.55 -0.62 1.52
N LYS A 286 14.48 -0.90 2.45
CA LYS A 286 14.45 -0.48 3.88
C LYS A 286 14.32 1.03 4.15
N ASP A 287 14.24 1.85 3.11
CA ASP A 287 13.97 3.27 3.25
C ASP A 287 12.45 3.44 3.47
N ASP A 288 12.04 3.73 4.69
CA ASP A 288 10.64 3.91 5.12
C ASP A 288 9.85 4.97 4.33
N SER A 289 10.47 5.63 3.34
CA SER A 289 9.93 6.74 2.55
C SER A 289 8.68 6.37 1.76
N SER A 290 8.66 5.22 1.07
CA SER A 290 7.52 4.77 0.25
C SER A 290 6.58 3.81 0.98
N PHE A 291 6.96 3.37 2.18
CA PHE A 291 6.26 2.35 2.95
C PHE A 291 4.80 2.72 3.24
N LEU A 292 4.54 3.98 3.62
CA LEU A 292 3.19 4.45 3.93
C LEU A 292 2.24 4.33 2.73
N LEU A 293 2.73 4.61 1.52
CA LEU A 293 1.94 4.52 0.30
C LEU A 293 1.64 3.07 -0.06
N ILE A 294 2.65 2.19 0.05
CA ILE A 294 2.49 0.74 -0.17
C ILE A 294 1.47 0.15 0.81
N ALA A 295 1.60 0.48 2.10
CA ALA A 295 0.68 0.03 3.13
C ALA A 295 -0.75 0.55 2.87
N CYS A 296 -0.90 1.79 2.40
CA CYS A 296 -2.19 2.36 2.02
C CYS A 296 -2.84 1.58 0.87
N ILE A 297 -2.11 1.34 -0.22
CA ILE A 297 -2.58 0.54 -1.37
C ILE A 297 -3.03 -0.85 -0.91
N HIS A 298 -2.22 -1.51 -0.08
CA HIS A 298 -2.51 -2.84 0.45
C HIS A 298 -3.79 -2.84 1.30
N THR A 299 -3.92 -1.88 2.22
CA THR A 299 -5.10 -1.76 3.10
C THR A 299 -6.37 -1.55 2.29
N LEU A 300 -6.37 -0.65 1.30
CA LEU A 300 -7.54 -0.39 0.46
C LEU A 300 -7.95 -1.62 -0.36
N ALA A 301 -6.97 -2.37 -0.87
CA ALA A 301 -7.22 -3.61 -1.59
C ALA A 301 -7.79 -4.70 -0.67
N GLU A 302 -7.28 -4.82 0.56
CA GLU A 302 -7.78 -5.74 1.58
C GLU A 302 -9.21 -5.41 2.01
N LEU A 303 -9.55 -4.14 2.18
CA LEU A 303 -10.91 -3.71 2.52
C LEU A 303 -11.93 -4.16 1.47
N GLN A 304 -11.61 -4.04 0.18
CA GLN A 304 -12.48 -4.55 -0.87
C GLN A 304 -12.57 -6.09 -0.84
N ASN A 305 -11.43 -6.76 -0.68
CA ASN A 305 -11.39 -8.22 -0.58
C ASN A 305 -12.22 -8.75 0.61
N GLU A 306 -12.23 -8.02 1.72
CA GLU A 306 -13.04 -8.32 2.91
C GLU A 306 -14.54 -8.31 2.59
N ILE A 307 -15.03 -7.26 1.90
CA ILE A 307 -16.44 -7.15 1.49
C ILE A 307 -16.83 -8.33 0.59
N VAL A 308 -16.01 -8.61 -0.43
CA VAL A 308 -16.28 -9.69 -1.38
C VAL A 308 -16.24 -11.06 -0.68
N ALA A 309 -15.30 -11.27 0.24
CA ALA A 309 -15.21 -12.50 1.03
C ALA A 309 -16.43 -12.69 1.95
N TYR A 310 -16.88 -11.61 2.61
CA TYR A 310 -18.07 -11.63 3.45
C TYR A 310 -19.33 -11.97 2.64
N PHE A 311 -19.55 -11.28 1.52
CA PHE A 311 -20.70 -11.51 0.64
C PHE A 311 -20.78 -12.97 0.18
N ARG A 312 -19.66 -13.59 -0.20
CA ARG A 312 -19.69 -15.00 -0.60
C ARG A 312 -19.96 -15.96 0.54
N LYS A 313 -19.30 -15.73 1.69
CA LYS A 313 -19.42 -16.62 2.85
C LYS A 313 -20.82 -16.60 3.44
N VAL A 314 -21.47 -15.44 3.47
CA VAL A 314 -22.73 -15.24 4.21
C VAL A 314 -23.94 -15.21 3.29
N VAL A 315 -23.82 -14.66 2.07
CA VAL A 315 -24.98 -14.42 1.18
C VAL A 315 -25.10 -15.47 0.09
N VAL A 316 -23.99 -15.83 -0.57
CA VAL A 316 -24.02 -16.71 -1.76
C VAL A 316 -23.80 -18.19 -1.41
N ASN A 317 -23.13 -18.50 -0.30
CA ASN A 317 -22.77 -19.87 0.10
C ASN A 317 -21.99 -20.66 -0.97
N GLU A 318 -21.29 -19.99 -1.89
CA GLU A 318 -20.50 -20.61 -2.96
C GLU A 318 -18.99 -20.46 -2.76
N THR A 319 -18.25 -21.49 -3.16
CA THR A 319 -16.78 -21.59 -3.13
C THR A 319 -16.11 -21.29 -4.47
N THR A 320 -16.85 -20.83 -5.48
CA THR A 320 -16.38 -20.63 -6.85
C THR A 320 -15.32 -19.51 -6.95
N SER A 321 -14.37 -19.71 -7.87
CA SER A 321 -13.21 -18.84 -8.09
C SER A 321 -13.62 -17.51 -8.71
N ASN A 322 -13.34 -16.41 -8.04
CA ASN A 322 -13.53 -15.07 -8.62
C ASN A 322 -12.53 -14.78 -9.73
N THR A 323 -12.94 -13.88 -10.63
CA THR A 323 -12.02 -13.04 -11.39
C THR A 323 -11.13 -12.27 -10.44
N ARG A 324 -9.87 -12.72 -10.34
CA ARG A 324 -8.81 -11.97 -9.66
C ARG A 324 -8.27 -10.94 -10.62
N VAL A 325 -8.32 -9.67 -10.22
CA VAL A 325 -7.75 -8.57 -10.98
C VAL A 325 -6.45 -8.15 -10.30
N PHE A 326 -5.39 -8.02 -11.09
CA PHE A 326 -4.13 -7.50 -10.61
C PHE A 326 -4.24 -5.99 -10.35
N LEU A 327 -3.57 -5.49 -9.32
CA LEU A 327 -3.64 -4.08 -8.94
C LEU A 327 -3.19 -3.12 -10.06
N ASN A 328 -2.33 -3.59 -10.98
CA ASN A 328 -1.86 -2.85 -12.15
C ASN A 328 -2.92 -2.65 -13.27
N ALA A 329 -4.02 -3.40 -13.20
CA ALA A 329 -5.10 -3.44 -14.18
C ALA A 329 -6.45 -2.99 -13.59
N ILE A 330 -6.43 -2.34 -12.41
CA ILE A 330 -7.64 -1.78 -11.81
C ILE A 330 -8.23 -0.72 -12.74
N ARG A 331 -9.55 -0.73 -12.82
CA ARG A 331 -10.37 0.30 -13.46
C ARG A 331 -11.39 0.82 -12.45
N PRO A 332 -11.97 2.01 -12.67
CA PRO A 332 -12.98 2.56 -11.76
C PRO A 332 -14.21 1.65 -11.58
N GLU A 333 -14.52 0.83 -12.59
CA GLU A 333 -15.61 -0.17 -12.57
C GLU A 333 -15.34 -1.37 -11.65
N HIS A 334 -14.07 -1.67 -11.36
CA HIS A 334 -13.70 -2.77 -10.47
C HIS A 334 -13.78 -2.40 -8.98
N LEU A 335 -13.97 -1.11 -8.66
CA LEU A 335 -13.91 -0.60 -7.29
C LEU A 335 -15.29 -0.37 -6.71
N LEU A 336 -15.38 -0.53 -5.39
CA LEU A 336 -16.57 -0.13 -4.64
C LEU A 336 -16.77 1.40 -4.73
N GLN A 337 -17.82 1.80 -5.45
CA GLN A 337 -18.29 3.19 -5.51
C GLN A 337 -19.43 3.42 -4.53
N LEU A 338 -19.14 3.28 -3.24
CA LEU A 338 -20.11 3.50 -2.16
C LEU A 338 -19.52 4.47 -1.12
N GLY A 339 -20.31 5.43 -0.68
CA GLY A 339 -19.95 6.32 0.43
C GLY A 339 -21.12 7.22 0.78
N GLU A 340 -20.91 8.12 1.73
CA GLU A 340 -22.00 8.83 2.40
C GLU A 340 -22.91 9.59 1.43
N LEU A 341 -22.32 10.33 0.48
CA LEU A 341 -23.09 11.13 -0.46
C LEU A 341 -23.88 10.25 -1.44
N GLU A 342 -23.27 9.20 -1.98
CA GLU A 342 -23.93 8.29 -2.91
C GLU A 342 -25.04 7.49 -2.21
N LEU A 343 -24.78 7.01 -1.00
CA LEU A 343 -25.77 6.30 -0.20
C LEU A 343 -26.91 7.23 0.21
N THR A 344 -26.62 8.45 0.65
CA THR A 344 -27.66 9.46 0.96
C THR A 344 -28.53 9.75 -0.25
N LYS A 345 -27.93 9.96 -1.42
CA LYS A 345 -28.68 10.19 -2.67
C LYS A 345 -29.54 8.98 -3.06
N LYS A 346 -29.02 7.77 -2.89
CA LYS A 346 -29.76 6.53 -3.15
C LYS A 346 -30.94 6.38 -2.20
N LEU A 347 -30.71 6.55 -0.90
CA LEU A 347 -31.77 6.54 0.09
C LEU A 347 -32.87 7.53 -0.31
N LEU A 348 -32.50 8.79 -0.57
CA LEU A 348 -33.43 9.88 -0.92
C LEU A 348 -34.27 9.63 -2.17
N LYS A 349 -33.70 8.93 -3.16
CA LYS A 349 -34.29 8.79 -4.49
C LYS A 349 -35.06 7.49 -4.65
N ASP A 350 -34.52 6.41 -4.12
CA ASP A 350 -34.88 5.04 -4.48
C ASP A 350 -35.31 4.20 -3.25
N SER A 351 -35.21 4.71 -2.01
CA SER A 351 -35.43 3.85 -0.82
C SER A 351 -36.38 4.40 0.25
N PHE A 352 -36.93 5.60 0.08
CA PHE A 352 -37.94 6.14 0.98
C PHE A 352 -39.35 5.94 0.42
N VAL A 353 -40.20 5.35 1.23
CA VAL A 353 -41.65 5.33 1.00
C VAL A 353 -42.29 6.24 2.05
N ILE A 354 -42.95 7.30 1.61
CA ILE A 354 -43.79 8.11 2.49
C ILE A 354 -45.12 7.37 2.63
N ASN A 355 -45.32 6.74 3.78
CA ASN A 355 -46.62 6.18 4.11
C ASN A 355 -47.54 7.31 4.62
N TYR A 356 -48.60 7.59 3.87
CA TYR A 356 -49.56 8.65 4.20
C TYR A 356 -50.51 8.25 5.35
N GLU A 357 -50.68 6.95 5.60
CA GLU A 357 -51.56 6.42 6.64
C GLU A 357 -50.84 6.32 8.00
N TYR A 358 -49.51 6.13 7.97
CA TYR A 358 -48.68 5.93 9.16
C TYR A 358 -47.86 7.20 9.48
N GLY A 359 -47.97 7.73 10.70
CA GLY A 359 -47.22 8.92 11.13
C GLY A 359 -47.62 10.24 10.44
N GLN A 360 -48.80 10.30 9.81
CA GLN A 360 -49.32 11.48 9.08
C GLN A 360 -48.35 12.01 7.99
N GLY A 361 -47.55 11.13 7.37
CA GLY A 361 -46.55 11.52 6.37
C GLY A 361 -45.31 12.23 6.92
N ARG A 362 -45.10 12.19 8.25
CA ARG A 362 -43.90 12.73 8.92
C ARG A 362 -42.81 11.71 9.18
N ASP A 363 -43.16 10.41 9.19
CA ASP A 363 -42.19 9.33 9.43
C ASP A 363 -41.67 8.78 8.09
N LEU A 364 -40.37 8.53 8.04
CA LEU A 364 -39.67 7.98 6.88
C LEU A 364 -39.62 6.46 7.02
N ILE A 365 -40.32 5.75 6.13
CA ILE A 365 -40.22 4.30 6.02
C ILE A 365 -39.18 3.95 4.96
N TYR A 366 -38.23 3.11 5.34
CA TYR A 366 -37.18 2.60 4.45
C TYR A 366 -37.59 1.25 3.88
N ASP A 367 -37.44 1.09 2.56
CA ASP A 367 -37.54 -0.22 1.93
C ASP A 367 -36.22 -0.98 2.11
N TYR A 368 -36.12 -1.73 3.21
CA TYR A 368 -34.91 -2.48 3.55
C TYR A 368 -34.62 -3.62 2.56
N GLU A 369 -35.63 -4.18 1.91
CA GLU A 369 -35.46 -5.25 0.92
C GLU A 369 -34.84 -4.71 -0.37
N GLU A 370 -35.34 -3.56 -0.84
CA GLU A 370 -34.78 -2.87 -2.00
C GLU A 370 -33.33 -2.45 -1.74
N ILE A 371 -33.04 -1.84 -0.58
CA ILE A 371 -31.68 -1.44 -0.20
C ILE A 371 -30.73 -2.64 -0.17
N GLU A 372 -31.12 -3.74 0.48
CA GLU A 372 -30.30 -4.94 0.55
C GLU A 372 -30.06 -5.54 -0.84
N SER A 373 -31.09 -5.60 -1.68
CA SER A 373 -30.99 -6.07 -3.07
C SER A 373 -30.01 -5.22 -3.89
N GLU A 374 -30.08 -3.90 -3.77
CA GLU A 374 -29.13 -2.99 -4.43
C GLU A 374 -27.70 -3.19 -3.94
N MET A 375 -27.48 -3.33 -2.62
CA MET A 375 -26.16 -3.60 -2.07
C MET A 375 -25.60 -4.92 -2.60
N ARG A 376 -26.45 -5.94 -2.72
CA ARG A 376 -26.05 -7.24 -3.29
C ARG A 376 -25.65 -7.10 -4.75
N ASN A 377 -26.41 -6.38 -5.56
CA ASN A 377 -26.08 -6.14 -6.96
C ASN A 377 -24.75 -5.40 -7.08
N LEU A 378 -24.53 -4.36 -6.28
CA LEU A 378 -23.29 -3.60 -6.26
C LEU A 378 -22.09 -4.47 -5.89
N VAL A 379 -22.17 -5.25 -4.81
CA VAL A 379 -21.08 -6.12 -4.35
C VAL A 379 -20.86 -7.33 -5.26
N SER A 380 -21.91 -7.87 -5.88
CA SER A 380 -21.80 -9.00 -6.81
C SER A 380 -20.93 -8.71 -8.02
N SER A 381 -20.84 -7.43 -8.42
CA SER A 381 -20.04 -6.97 -9.55
C SER A 381 -18.55 -6.78 -9.22
N LEU A 382 -18.18 -6.84 -7.93
CA LEU A 382 -16.82 -6.55 -7.48
C LEU A 382 -15.86 -7.72 -7.70
N CYS A 383 -14.65 -7.36 -8.11
CA CYS A 383 -13.55 -8.29 -8.29
C CYS A 383 -12.73 -8.44 -7.00
N LEU A 384 -12.02 -9.57 -6.88
CA LEU A 384 -10.97 -9.72 -5.87
C LEU A 384 -9.66 -9.13 -6.40
N PHE A 385 -8.94 -8.39 -5.57
CA PHE A 385 -7.63 -7.87 -5.90
C PHE A 385 -6.51 -8.81 -5.47
N ASN A 386 -5.54 -9.00 -6.35
CA ASN A 386 -4.29 -9.68 -6.00
C ASN A 386 -3.32 -8.69 -5.33
N THR A 387 -3.14 -8.84 -4.01
CA THR A 387 -2.24 -8.00 -3.20
C THR A 387 -0.78 -8.47 -3.22
N GLU A 388 -0.48 -9.66 -3.75
CA GLU A 388 0.87 -10.25 -3.74
C GLU A 388 1.81 -9.56 -4.76
N ASN A 389 1.24 -9.05 -5.86
CA ASN A 389 1.99 -8.50 -7.00
C ASN A 389 1.72 -7.01 -7.22
N ILE A 390 2.02 -6.17 -6.23
CA ILE A 390 2.05 -4.71 -6.43
C ILE A 390 3.27 -4.35 -7.31
N PRO A 391 3.10 -3.60 -8.42
CA PRO A 391 4.22 -3.19 -9.25
C PRO A 391 5.15 -2.26 -8.46
N MET A 392 6.42 -2.64 -8.37
CA MET A 392 7.46 -1.88 -7.67
C MET A 392 8.43 -1.26 -8.67
N LEU A 393 8.95 -0.10 -8.33
CA LEU A 393 10.03 0.58 -9.06
C LEU A 393 11.39 0.03 -8.64
N ASN A 394 12.28 -0.13 -9.60
CA ASN A 394 13.70 -0.32 -9.36
C ASN A 394 14.47 0.97 -9.66
N TYR A 395 15.40 1.36 -8.79
CA TYR A 395 16.28 2.50 -9.04
C TYR A 395 17.37 2.15 -10.07
N GLN A 396 17.91 3.19 -10.71
CA GLN A 396 19.05 3.10 -11.62
C GLN A 396 20.26 2.52 -10.86
N PHE A 397 20.95 1.56 -11.48
CA PHE A 397 22.07 0.80 -10.91
C PHE A 397 21.72 -0.10 -9.71
N GLU A 398 20.47 -0.10 -9.24
CA GLU A 398 19.90 -1.20 -8.45
C GLU A 398 19.37 -2.28 -9.39
N LEU A 399 20.25 -2.77 -10.26
CA LEU A 399 19.96 -3.78 -11.29
C LEU A 399 19.51 -5.14 -10.71
N TYR A 400 19.58 -5.26 -9.38
CA TYR A 400 19.74 -6.48 -8.62
C TYR A 400 19.05 -6.36 -7.25
N ASN A 401 17.74 -6.07 -7.24
CA ASN A 401 16.91 -6.13 -6.02
C ASN A 401 16.18 -7.48 -5.93
N GLU A 402 15.79 -7.88 -4.71
CA GLU A 402 15.04 -9.11 -4.40
C GLU A 402 13.80 -9.34 -5.28
N ASN A 403 13.25 -8.30 -5.94
CA ASN A 403 12.01 -8.37 -6.70
C ASN A 403 12.17 -8.56 -8.22
N SER A 404 13.32 -8.24 -8.82
CA SER A 404 13.57 -8.46 -10.25
C SER A 404 15.02 -8.20 -10.64
N SER A 405 15.65 -9.17 -11.31
CA SER A 405 16.94 -9.01 -11.99
C SER A 405 16.71 -8.96 -13.51
N LEU A 406 17.36 -8.03 -14.22
CA LEU A 406 17.30 -7.99 -15.69
C LEU A 406 17.71 -9.33 -16.29
N ILE A 407 18.69 -9.99 -15.68
CA ILE A 407 19.16 -11.33 -16.05
C ILE A 407 18.02 -12.35 -15.90
N THR A 408 17.32 -12.38 -14.77
CA THR A 408 16.18 -13.28 -14.56
C THR A 408 15.04 -13.00 -15.56
N ASN A 409 14.78 -11.72 -15.86
CA ASN A 409 13.77 -11.34 -16.84
C ASN A 409 14.14 -11.80 -18.26
N ILE A 410 15.42 -11.67 -18.65
CA ILE A 410 15.89 -12.16 -19.95
C ILE A 410 15.86 -13.69 -19.99
N ARG A 411 16.30 -14.40 -18.94
CA ARG A 411 16.24 -15.88 -18.85
C ARG A 411 14.82 -16.43 -18.99
N ARG A 412 13.80 -15.69 -18.54
CA ARG A 412 12.38 -16.08 -18.69
C ARG A 412 11.88 -15.96 -20.13
N ARG A 413 12.49 -15.08 -20.93
CA ARG A 413 12.00 -14.72 -22.27
C ARG A 413 12.81 -15.35 -23.39
N ILE A 414 14.13 -15.35 -23.25
CA ILE A 414 15.09 -15.86 -24.23
C ILE A 414 15.80 -17.06 -23.59
N PRO A 415 15.80 -18.25 -24.24
CA PRO A 415 16.52 -19.41 -23.74
C PRO A 415 18.02 -19.10 -23.70
N GLN A 416 18.61 -19.08 -22.50
CA GLN A 416 20.02 -18.78 -22.33
C GLN A 416 20.82 -20.09 -22.29
N THR A 417 21.96 -20.10 -22.97
CA THR A 417 22.89 -21.23 -23.01
C THR A 417 24.31 -20.76 -22.75
N LEU A 418 25.16 -21.66 -22.27
CA LEU A 418 26.57 -21.35 -22.01
C LEU A 418 27.37 -21.35 -23.32
N LEU A 419 28.35 -20.44 -23.41
CA LEU A 419 29.32 -20.46 -24.49
C LEU A 419 30.18 -21.73 -24.42
N SER A 420 30.64 -22.21 -25.57
CA SER A 420 31.59 -23.32 -25.62
C SER A 420 32.87 -22.97 -24.83
N THR A 421 33.54 -23.97 -24.24
CA THR A 421 34.78 -23.74 -23.49
C THR A 421 35.86 -23.07 -24.33
N VAL A 422 35.89 -23.39 -25.63
CA VAL A 422 36.80 -22.80 -26.62
C VAL A 422 36.48 -21.32 -26.85
N ASP A 423 35.22 -20.95 -27.03
CA ASP A 423 34.84 -19.56 -27.28
C ASP A 423 34.95 -18.72 -26.01
N ARG A 424 34.60 -19.27 -24.84
CA ARG A 424 34.81 -18.62 -23.55
C ARG A 424 36.30 -18.31 -23.31
N ALA A 425 37.20 -19.22 -23.68
CA ALA A 425 38.65 -18.99 -23.60
C ALA A 425 39.11 -17.88 -24.56
N LYS A 426 38.59 -17.84 -25.80
CA LYS A 426 38.87 -16.77 -26.77
C LYS A 426 38.43 -15.41 -26.23
N PHE A 427 37.18 -15.28 -25.78
CA PHE A 427 36.66 -14.04 -25.19
C PHE A 427 37.48 -13.61 -23.97
N LYS A 428 37.80 -14.54 -23.07
CA LYS A 428 38.63 -14.25 -21.90
C LYS A 428 40.01 -13.72 -22.30
N SER A 429 40.66 -14.33 -23.29
CA SER A 429 41.99 -13.89 -23.76
C SER A 429 41.97 -12.48 -24.36
N LEU A 430 40.87 -12.12 -25.05
CA LEU A 430 40.66 -10.77 -25.59
C LEU A 430 40.41 -9.76 -24.47
N LEU A 431 39.47 -10.06 -23.56
CA LEU A 431 39.11 -9.18 -22.45
C LEU A 431 40.28 -8.88 -21.52
N VAL A 432 41.15 -9.86 -21.25
CA VAL A 432 42.35 -9.67 -20.41
C VAL A 432 43.37 -8.71 -21.06
N ARG A 433 43.34 -8.57 -22.39
CA ARG A 433 44.22 -7.66 -23.15
C ARG A 433 43.63 -6.26 -23.32
N MET A 434 42.36 -6.06 -22.99
CA MET A 434 41.68 -4.76 -23.11
C MET A 434 42.07 -3.84 -21.96
N ASP A 435 41.94 -2.54 -22.19
CA ASP A 435 42.16 -1.56 -21.13
C ASP A 435 40.98 -1.54 -20.13
N HIS A 436 41.19 -0.93 -18.96
CA HIS A 436 40.15 -0.88 -17.92
C HIS A 436 38.89 -0.13 -18.39
N TYR A 437 39.05 0.90 -19.23
CA TYR A 437 37.94 1.73 -19.67
C TYR A 437 37.05 0.97 -20.66
N ASP A 438 37.65 0.20 -21.57
CA ASP A 438 36.99 -0.64 -22.55
C ASP A 438 36.19 -1.76 -21.88
N ILE A 439 36.73 -2.39 -20.83
CA ILE A 439 36.01 -3.43 -20.07
C ILE A 439 34.76 -2.85 -19.38
N VAL A 440 34.90 -1.72 -18.69
CA VAL A 440 33.78 -1.03 -18.03
C VAL A 440 32.74 -0.58 -19.05
N HIS A 441 33.20 -0.10 -20.19
CA HIS A 441 32.36 0.31 -21.30
C HIS A 441 31.60 -0.88 -21.93
N CYS A 442 32.22 -2.06 -22.02
CA CYS A 442 31.54 -3.30 -22.44
C CYS A 442 30.40 -3.68 -21.49
N LEU A 443 30.61 -3.58 -20.18
CA LEU A 443 29.56 -3.81 -19.19
C LEU A 443 28.40 -2.82 -19.35
N GLY A 444 28.71 -1.51 -19.43
CA GLY A 444 27.69 -0.48 -19.61
C GLY A 444 26.93 -0.59 -20.93
N PHE A 445 27.57 -1.06 -22.00
CA PHE A 445 26.91 -1.36 -23.26
C PHE A 445 25.92 -2.52 -23.12
N LEU A 446 26.33 -3.63 -22.49
CA LEU A 446 25.46 -4.78 -22.28
C LEU A 446 24.31 -4.48 -21.31
N ASP A 447 24.51 -3.62 -20.30
CA ASP A 447 23.43 -3.15 -19.43
C ASP A 447 22.34 -2.42 -20.22
N ASN A 448 22.74 -1.60 -21.21
CA ASN A 448 21.78 -0.96 -22.12
C ASN A 448 21.07 -2.02 -22.98
N VAL A 449 21.80 -2.98 -23.56
CA VAL A 449 21.21 -4.08 -24.34
C VAL A 449 20.19 -4.85 -23.50
N PHE A 450 20.51 -5.20 -22.26
CA PHE A 450 19.60 -5.87 -21.33
C PHE A 450 18.33 -5.07 -21.06
N THR A 451 18.46 -3.76 -20.90
CA THR A 451 17.31 -2.87 -20.68
C THR A 451 16.35 -2.90 -21.88
N TYR A 452 16.85 -2.95 -23.11
CA TYR A 452 15.98 -3.06 -24.30
C TYR A 452 15.42 -4.47 -24.47
N LEU A 453 16.21 -5.53 -24.24
CA LEU A 453 15.73 -6.92 -24.27
C LEU A 453 14.60 -7.17 -23.27
N CYS A 454 14.61 -6.49 -22.12
CA CYS A 454 13.50 -6.54 -21.17
C CYS A 454 12.20 -5.86 -21.65
N ASN A 455 12.23 -5.06 -22.72
CA ASN A 455 11.08 -4.27 -23.20
C ASN A 455 10.55 -4.70 -24.58
N ILE A 456 11.20 -5.63 -25.29
CA ILE A 456 10.79 -6.07 -26.64
C ILE A 456 10.12 -7.45 -26.56
N ASP A 457 8.93 -7.58 -27.15
CA ASP A 457 8.06 -8.77 -27.08
C ASP A 457 8.29 -9.84 -28.16
N ASP A 458 9.32 -9.67 -28.99
CA ASP A 458 9.61 -10.57 -30.12
C ASP A 458 10.51 -11.77 -29.72
N ASP A 459 10.45 -12.86 -30.48
CA ASP A 459 11.40 -13.98 -30.35
C ASP A 459 12.73 -13.60 -31.02
N LEU A 460 13.71 -13.24 -30.19
CA LEU A 460 15.01 -12.73 -30.61
C LEU A 460 16.13 -13.79 -30.50
N SER A 461 15.78 -15.06 -30.29
CA SER A 461 16.75 -16.11 -29.92
C SER A 461 17.82 -16.34 -30.98
N GLU A 462 17.48 -16.26 -32.27
CA GLU A 462 18.43 -16.46 -33.37
C GLU A 462 19.17 -15.16 -33.77
N MET A 463 18.85 -14.04 -33.14
CA MET A 463 19.45 -12.76 -33.46
C MET A 463 20.83 -12.62 -32.80
N ASN A 464 21.77 -11.98 -33.49
CA ASN A 464 23.03 -11.57 -32.89
C ASN A 464 22.96 -10.15 -32.32
N ILE A 465 23.90 -9.80 -31.44
CA ILE A 465 23.97 -8.48 -30.80
C ILE A 465 23.97 -7.36 -31.84
N GLN A 466 24.72 -7.53 -32.93
CA GLN A 466 24.87 -6.49 -33.94
C GLN A 466 23.54 -6.18 -34.67
N ASN A 467 22.82 -7.21 -35.09
CA ASN A 467 21.53 -7.08 -35.75
C ASN A 467 20.52 -6.49 -34.77
N PHE A 468 20.53 -6.93 -33.50
CA PHE A 468 19.63 -6.40 -32.48
C PHE A 468 19.79 -4.89 -32.27
N VAL A 469 21.04 -4.43 -32.16
CA VAL A 469 21.36 -3.00 -32.00
C VAL A 469 20.93 -2.22 -33.24
N ALA A 470 21.16 -2.77 -34.43
CA ALA A 470 20.82 -2.14 -35.71
C ALA A 470 19.30 -1.98 -35.89
N GLU A 471 18.51 -2.98 -35.49
CA GLU A 471 17.05 -3.00 -35.70
C GLU A 471 16.28 -2.28 -34.58
N HIS A 472 16.72 -2.38 -33.32
CA HIS A 472 15.91 -1.94 -32.17
C HIS A 472 16.46 -0.75 -31.38
N MET A 473 17.76 -0.46 -31.45
CA MET A 473 18.35 0.59 -30.61
C MET A 473 18.54 1.93 -31.34
N ASN A 474 18.45 1.99 -32.67
CA ASN A 474 18.43 3.21 -33.51
C ASN A 474 19.43 4.32 -33.09
N THR A 475 20.55 3.98 -32.47
CA THR A 475 21.50 4.94 -31.91
C THR A 475 22.87 4.74 -32.52
N SER A 476 23.25 5.68 -33.40
CA SER A 476 24.63 5.93 -33.83
C SER A 476 25.52 6.47 -32.70
N ALA A 477 25.04 6.51 -31.45
CA ALA A 477 25.67 7.18 -30.31
C ALA A 477 26.05 6.23 -29.16
N CYS A 478 25.71 4.94 -29.23
CA CYS A 478 26.19 3.95 -28.28
C CYS A 478 27.59 3.46 -28.69
N LEU A 479 28.60 4.22 -28.25
CA LEU A 479 29.76 3.67 -27.53
C LEU A 479 30.64 2.63 -28.30
N ASN A 480 31.84 3.07 -28.72
CA ASN A 480 32.94 2.37 -29.42
C ASN A 480 32.50 1.33 -30.49
N GLU A 481 32.08 1.83 -31.66
CA GLU A 481 31.72 1.02 -32.83
C GLU A 481 32.80 -0.01 -33.23
N GLU A 482 34.06 0.19 -32.83
CA GLU A 482 35.16 -0.71 -33.22
C GLU A 482 35.19 -2.06 -32.49
N ILE A 483 34.72 -2.15 -31.25
CA ILE A 483 34.87 -3.37 -30.44
C ILE A 483 33.70 -4.33 -30.68
N PHE A 484 32.46 -3.82 -30.61
CA PHE A 484 31.25 -4.66 -30.73
C PHE A 484 30.82 -4.91 -32.18
N ARG A 485 31.33 -4.18 -33.18
CA ARG A 485 31.11 -4.52 -34.61
C ARG A 485 32.16 -5.48 -35.19
N ARG A 486 33.21 -5.79 -34.44
CA ARG A 486 34.24 -6.76 -34.88
C ARG A 486 33.96 -8.14 -34.30
N PRO A 487 34.28 -9.24 -35.01
CA PRO A 487 34.29 -10.57 -34.42
C PRO A 487 35.33 -10.62 -33.29
N PRO A 488 35.08 -11.34 -32.18
CA PRO A 488 33.97 -12.28 -32.00
C PRO A 488 32.70 -11.68 -31.36
N PHE A 489 32.70 -10.43 -30.88
CA PHE A 489 31.55 -9.83 -30.16
C PHE A 489 30.32 -9.58 -31.05
N SER A 490 30.52 -9.12 -32.28
CA SER A 490 29.42 -8.87 -33.25
C SER A 490 28.60 -10.11 -33.58
N THR A 491 29.23 -11.28 -33.57
CA THR A 491 28.64 -12.55 -34.00
C THR A 491 27.98 -13.33 -32.86
N VAL A 492 27.99 -12.81 -31.62
CA VAL A 492 27.39 -13.48 -30.47
C VAL A 492 25.87 -13.45 -30.60
N LEU A 493 25.24 -14.63 -30.55
CA LEU A 493 23.79 -14.77 -30.49
C LEU A 493 23.26 -14.33 -29.13
N LEU A 494 22.05 -13.78 -29.10
CA LEU A 494 21.40 -13.33 -27.87
C LEU A 494 21.13 -14.46 -26.86
N ILE A 495 21.12 -15.72 -27.31
CA ILE A 495 21.08 -16.90 -26.43
C ILE A 495 22.31 -17.06 -25.54
N TYR A 496 23.43 -16.39 -25.86
CA TYR A 496 24.68 -16.45 -25.10
C TYR A 496 24.98 -15.14 -24.35
N ILE A 497 24.07 -14.15 -24.41
CA ILE A 497 24.36 -12.78 -23.97
C ILE A 497 24.61 -12.70 -22.46
N ILE A 498 23.91 -13.51 -21.67
CA ILE A 498 24.10 -13.53 -20.21
C ILE A 498 25.44 -14.17 -19.85
N ASP A 499 25.82 -15.27 -20.51
CA ASP A 499 27.11 -15.92 -20.24
C ASP A 499 28.28 -15.01 -20.65
N LEU A 500 28.14 -14.27 -21.75
CA LEU A 500 29.12 -13.25 -22.14
C LEU A 500 29.23 -12.14 -21.09
N TYR A 501 28.09 -11.63 -20.59
CA TYR A 501 28.07 -10.59 -19.57
C TYR A 501 28.73 -11.08 -18.27
N GLU A 502 28.36 -12.26 -17.79
CA GLU A 502 28.95 -12.89 -16.60
C GLU A 502 30.46 -13.12 -16.74
N LEU A 503 30.92 -13.49 -17.94
CA LEU A 503 32.35 -13.62 -18.24
C LEU A 503 33.07 -12.27 -18.19
N ILE A 504 32.47 -11.21 -18.74
CA ILE A 504 33.06 -9.86 -18.69
C ILE A 504 33.15 -9.38 -17.25
N GLU A 505 32.17 -9.66 -16.40
CA GLU A 505 32.24 -9.35 -14.97
C GLU A 505 33.37 -10.12 -14.29
N GLU A 506 33.47 -11.45 -14.49
CA GLU A 506 34.56 -12.23 -13.91
C GLU A 506 35.95 -11.67 -14.28
N VAL A 507 36.14 -11.23 -15.53
CA VAL A 507 37.38 -10.60 -16.00
C VAL A 507 37.55 -9.18 -15.46
N ALA A 508 36.48 -8.39 -15.41
CA ALA A 508 36.48 -7.05 -14.83
C ALA A 508 36.90 -7.09 -13.35
N PHE A 509 36.50 -8.14 -12.63
CA PHE A 509 36.95 -8.35 -11.26
C PHE A 509 38.47 -8.51 -11.23
N ASP A 510 38.99 -9.45 -12.01
CA ASP A 510 40.41 -9.82 -11.99
C ASP A 510 41.33 -8.67 -12.45
N VAL A 511 40.94 -7.95 -13.50
CA VAL A 511 41.76 -6.91 -14.13
C VAL A 511 41.56 -5.54 -13.48
N VAL A 512 40.31 -5.15 -13.21
CA VAL A 512 39.95 -3.80 -12.75
C VAL A 512 39.78 -3.76 -11.23
N LEU A 513 38.87 -4.57 -10.67
CA LEU A 513 38.42 -4.41 -9.28
C LEU A 513 39.40 -4.98 -8.24
N ARG A 514 40.12 -6.06 -8.56
CA ARG A 514 40.90 -6.85 -7.60
C ARG A 514 41.93 -6.03 -6.80
N LYS A 515 42.49 -4.99 -7.42
CA LYS A 515 43.46 -4.07 -6.79
C LYS A 515 42.81 -2.94 -5.99
N HIS A 516 41.52 -2.73 -6.18
CA HIS A 516 40.76 -1.58 -5.68
C HIS A 516 39.54 -1.97 -4.81
N VAL A 517 39.51 -3.21 -4.32
CA VAL A 517 38.48 -3.67 -3.37
C VAL A 517 38.48 -2.78 -2.11
N LYS A 518 37.28 -2.41 -1.63
CA LYS A 518 37.08 -1.57 -0.43
C LYS A 518 37.90 -2.09 0.75
N THR A 519 38.48 -1.18 1.54
CA THR A 519 39.30 -1.51 2.72
C THR A 519 38.55 -2.40 3.71
N GLU A 520 37.27 -2.11 3.94
CA GLU A 520 36.37 -2.87 4.82
C GLU A 520 36.30 -4.36 4.43
N LEU A 521 36.21 -4.68 3.14
CA LEU A 521 36.20 -6.06 2.63
C LEU A 521 37.59 -6.72 2.65
N ARG A 522 38.65 -5.92 2.54
CA ARG A 522 40.04 -6.41 2.53
C ARG A 522 40.55 -6.72 3.95
N GLU A 523 40.10 -5.95 4.93
CA GLU A 523 40.51 -6.04 6.33
C GLU A 523 39.63 -6.98 7.15
N ALA A 524 38.43 -7.32 6.67
CA ALA A 524 37.57 -8.32 7.30
C ALA A 524 38.26 -9.70 7.37
N LEU A 525 38.45 -10.19 8.59
CA LEU A 525 39.12 -11.46 8.86
C LEU A 525 38.11 -12.52 9.27
N LEU A 526 37.97 -13.55 8.43
CA LEU A 526 37.38 -14.82 8.83
C LEU A 526 38.50 -15.76 9.29
N ASP A 527 38.32 -16.39 10.44
CA ASP A 527 39.29 -17.36 10.95
C ASP A 527 39.33 -18.62 10.06
N ASP A 528 40.40 -19.42 10.17
CA ASP A 528 40.57 -20.59 9.31
C ASP A 528 39.51 -21.66 9.57
N LYS A 529 38.91 -21.67 10.78
CA LYS A 529 37.75 -22.51 11.09
C LYS A 529 36.51 -22.05 10.31
N GLY A 530 36.23 -20.75 10.24
CA GLY A 530 35.14 -20.19 9.46
C GLY A 530 35.29 -20.45 7.96
N LYS A 531 36.50 -20.34 7.42
CA LYS A 531 36.79 -20.68 6.01
C LYS A 531 36.59 -22.17 5.71
N ALA A 532 37.10 -23.05 6.58
CA ALA A 532 36.90 -24.49 6.45
C ALA A 532 35.43 -24.89 6.60
N LYS A 533 34.70 -24.20 7.49
CA LYS A 533 33.26 -24.36 7.68
C LYS A 533 32.48 -23.98 6.43
N PHE A 534 32.81 -22.84 5.79
CA PHE A 534 32.23 -22.45 4.52
C PHE A 534 32.44 -23.54 3.45
N ALA A 535 33.67 -24.06 3.29
CA ALA A 535 33.95 -25.11 2.31
C ALA A 535 33.14 -26.40 2.58
N ALA A 536 33.07 -26.82 3.85
CA ALA A 536 32.30 -27.99 4.28
C ALA A 536 30.78 -27.84 4.10
N GLN A 537 30.25 -26.62 4.20
CA GLN A 537 28.84 -26.30 4.02
C GLN A 537 28.43 -26.11 2.54
N THR A 538 29.40 -25.91 1.65
CA THR A 538 29.19 -25.58 0.23
C THR A 538 29.71 -26.70 -0.68
N PHE A 539 30.72 -26.44 -1.51
CA PHE A 539 31.20 -27.34 -2.56
C PHE A 539 31.81 -28.65 -2.05
N SER A 540 32.19 -28.74 -0.76
CA SER A 540 32.72 -29.97 -0.16
C SER A 540 31.66 -30.80 0.57
N LYS A 541 30.39 -30.37 0.57
CA LYS A 541 29.28 -31.09 1.19
C LYS A 541 28.84 -32.25 0.30
N ASP A 542 28.75 -33.46 0.84
CA ASP A 542 28.39 -34.65 0.07
C ASP A 542 27.00 -34.55 -0.59
N SER A 543 26.05 -33.94 0.13
CA SER A 543 24.65 -33.80 -0.27
C SER A 543 24.35 -32.58 -1.15
N ILE A 544 25.36 -31.79 -1.56
CA ILE A 544 25.13 -30.63 -2.43
C ILE A 544 24.80 -31.07 -3.86
N SER A 545 24.02 -30.26 -4.58
CA SER A 545 23.73 -30.49 -6.00
C SER A 545 25.02 -30.67 -6.82
N PRO A 546 25.07 -31.63 -7.77
CA PRO A 546 26.22 -31.83 -8.64
C PRO A 546 26.69 -30.57 -9.37
N ALA A 547 25.76 -29.66 -9.72
CA ALA A 547 26.08 -28.40 -10.39
C ALA A 547 26.92 -27.46 -9.51
N LEU A 548 26.80 -27.58 -8.18
CA LEU A 548 27.46 -26.71 -7.21
C LEU A 548 28.71 -27.35 -6.57
N LYS A 549 29.05 -28.60 -6.92
CA LYS A 549 30.24 -29.29 -6.37
C LYS A 549 31.57 -28.70 -6.85
N SER A 550 31.58 -27.98 -7.95
CA SER A 550 32.81 -27.41 -8.52
C SER A 550 33.18 -26.08 -7.84
N PRO A 551 34.40 -25.94 -7.26
CA PRO A 551 34.87 -24.68 -6.69
C PRO A 551 34.87 -23.51 -7.68
N ILE A 552 35.01 -23.80 -8.99
CA ILE A 552 35.04 -22.78 -10.05
C ILE A 552 33.69 -22.03 -10.13
N VAL A 553 32.58 -22.72 -9.92
CA VAL A 553 31.23 -22.11 -9.94
C VAL A 553 31.09 -21.11 -8.80
N TRP A 554 31.61 -21.45 -7.62
CA TRP A 554 31.64 -20.55 -6.46
C TRP A 554 32.58 -19.36 -6.66
N ILE A 555 33.73 -19.56 -7.31
CA ILE A 555 34.63 -18.46 -7.65
C ILE A 555 33.93 -17.45 -8.57
N GLY A 556 33.25 -17.92 -9.63
CA GLY A 556 32.47 -17.07 -10.53
C GLY A 556 31.38 -16.28 -9.79
N LEU A 557 30.59 -16.98 -8.95
CA LEU A 557 29.58 -16.38 -8.09
C LEU A 557 30.15 -15.25 -7.21
N LEU A 558 31.23 -15.53 -6.47
CA LEU A 558 31.80 -14.58 -5.52
C LEU A 558 32.39 -13.35 -6.22
N LYS A 559 33.00 -13.52 -7.41
CA LYS A 559 33.47 -12.40 -8.24
C LYS A 559 32.32 -11.52 -8.71
N ARG A 560 31.22 -12.11 -9.18
CA ARG A 560 30.01 -11.38 -9.57
C ARG A 560 29.34 -10.70 -8.39
N LEU A 561 29.29 -11.33 -7.23
CA LEU A 561 28.79 -10.72 -5.99
C LEU A 561 29.61 -9.47 -5.62
N LEU A 562 30.94 -9.53 -5.75
CA LEU A 562 31.81 -8.38 -5.50
C LEU A 562 31.58 -7.23 -6.49
N ILE A 563 31.30 -7.52 -7.76
CA ILE A 563 31.01 -6.51 -8.77
C ILE A 563 29.61 -5.92 -8.65
N ARG A 564 28.59 -6.78 -8.57
CA ARG A 564 27.18 -6.42 -8.69
C ARG A 564 26.58 -5.88 -7.41
N VAL A 565 27.03 -6.40 -6.27
CA VAL A 565 26.39 -6.18 -4.96
C VAL A 565 27.31 -5.34 -4.07
N LEU A 566 28.55 -5.76 -3.86
CA LEU A 566 29.41 -5.16 -2.83
C LEU A 566 30.07 -3.82 -3.23
N ASN A 567 29.97 -3.44 -4.50
CA ASN A 567 30.33 -2.09 -4.95
C ASN A 567 29.25 -1.04 -4.60
N ALA A 568 27.99 -1.45 -4.38
CA ALA A 568 26.92 -0.55 -3.92
C ALA A 568 27.03 -0.21 -2.42
N TYR A 569 26.28 0.79 -1.95
CA TYR A 569 26.16 1.15 -0.53
C TYR A 569 25.29 0.13 0.20
N ILE A 570 25.87 -1.02 0.56
CA ILE A 570 25.18 -2.13 1.25
C ILE A 570 25.79 -2.31 2.64
N ASP A 571 24.95 -2.62 3.62
CA ASP A 571 25.39 -3.00 4.97
C ASP A 571 26.14 -4.35 4.91
N LEU A 572 27.46 -4.28 5.12
CA LEU A 572 28.35 -5.43 5.04
C LEU A 572 28.18 -6.42 6.21
N LYS A 573 27.41 -6.05 7.24
CA LYS A 573 27.13 -6.90 8.41
C LYS A 573 25.96 -7.86 8.21
N MET A 574 25.41 -7.94 7.00
CA MET A 574 24.35 -8.89 6.68
C MET A 574 24.92 -10.30 6.41
N PRO A 575 24.19 -11.37 6.74
CA PRO A 575 24.60 -12.74 6.40
C PRO A 575 24.79 -12.94 4.89
N LEU A 576 25.84 -13.66 4.51
CA LEU A 576 26.17 -13.97 3.12
C LEU A 576 25.09 -14.85 2.46
N GLN A 577 24.44 -15.74 3.24
CA GLN A 577 23.40 -16.67 2.77
C GLN A 577 22.31 -15.96 1.95
N LEU A 578 21.82 -14.81 2.42
CA LEU A 578 20.76 -14.04 1.78
C LEU A 578 21.08 -13.63 0.32
N TYR A 579 22.36 -13.50 0.01
CA TYR A 579 22.80 -13.03 -1.30
C TYR A 579 23.18 -14.19 -2.22
N ILE A 580 23.75 -15.27 -1.69
CA ILE A 580 24.13 -16.44 -2.50
C ILE A 580 22.94 -17.32 -2.91
N GLU A 581 21.77 -17.13 -2.30
CA GLU A 581 20.49 -17.75 -2.75
C GLU A 581 19.92 -17.09 -4.02
N ARG A 582 20.49 -15.97 -4.46
CA ARG A 582 20.00 -15.25 -5.63
C ARG A 582 20.37 -15.96 -6.94
N ILE A 583 19.35 -16.45 -7.65
CA ILE A 583 19.48 -17.20 -8.93
C ILE A 583 20.28 -16.43 -9.99
N ASP A 584 20.14 -15.11 -10.03
CA ASP A 584 20.77 -14.29 -11.06
C ASP A 584 22.30 -14.18 -10.91
N LEU A 585 22.85 -14.53 -9.75
CA LEU A 585 24.31 -14.58 -9.53
C LEU A 585 24.95 -15.88 -10.03
N TRP A 586 24.16 -16.93 -10.29
CA TRP A 586 24.62 -18.23 -10.71
C TRP A 586 24.66 -18.36 -12.24
N SER A 587 25.68 -19.04 -12.78
CA SER A 587 25.81 -19.29 -14.22
C SER A 587 25.06 -20.54 -14.64
N GLY A 588 24.51 -20.53 -15.85
CA GLY A 588 23.89 -21.70 -16.47
C GLY A 588 22.57 -22.13 -15.82
N ASP A 589 22.24 -23.41 -15.97
CA ASP A 589 20.95 -24.00 -15.55
C ASP A 589 20.93 -24.39 -14.05
N ILE A 590 21.34 -23.47 -13.17
CA ILE A 590 21.23 -23.67 -11.72
C ILE A 590 19.80 -23.31 -11.28
N SER A 591 19.07 -24.28 -10.75
CA SER A 591 17.68 -24.13 -10.32
C SER A 591 17.56 -23.75 -8.84
N GLU A 592 16.40 -23.23 -8.43
CA GLU A 592 16.10 -22.98 -7.00
C GLU A 592 16.26 -24.24 -6.13
N ILE A 593 15.98 -25.42 -6.69
CA ILE A 593 16.13 -26.71 -6.01
C ILE A 593 17.61 -27.01 -5.72
N ASP A 594 18.50 -26.63 -6.64
CA ASP A 594 19.95 -26.79 -6.44
C ASP A 594 20.44 -25.90 -5.30
N LEU A 595 19.90 -24.68 -5.19
CA LEU A 595 20.29 -23.72 -4.15
C LEU A 595 19.84 -24.15 -2.75
N GLN A 596 18.75 -24.92 -2.63
CA GLN A 596 18.29 -25.50 -1.36
C GLN A 596 19.24 -26.58 -0.79
N THR A 597 20.25 -27.02 -1.55
CA THR A 597 21.15 -28.11 -1.12
C THR A 597 22.29 -27.65 -0.21
N PHE A 598 22.53 -26.34 -0.08
CA PHE A 598 23.54 -25.75 0.79
C PHE A 598 22.92 -24.79 1.82
N GLU A 599 23.61 -24.60 2.94
CA GLU A 599 23.23 -23.62 3.96
C GLU A 599 24.52 -23.10 4.61
N VAL A 600 24.78 -21.81 4.46
CA VAL A 600 25.95 -21.13 5.01
C VAL A 600 25.55 -20.52 6.36
N ASP A 601 26.46 -20.63 7.33
CA ASP A 601 26.24 -20.09 8.67
C ASP A 601 25.96 -18.57 8.65
N GLY A 602 25.03 -18.12 9.49
CA GLY A 602 24.69 -16.70 9.68
C GLY A 602 25.85 -15.85 10.21
N ASP A 603 26.85 -16.47 10.85
CA ASP A 603 28.08 -15.79 11.28
C ASP A 603 29.00 -15.41 10.10
N ILE A 604 28.77 -15.99 8.91
CA ILE A 604 29.49 -15.64 7.69
C ILE A 604 28.78 -14.48 7.02
N LEU A 605 29.27 -13.28 7.30
CA LEU A 605 28.75 -12.02 6.78
C LEU A 605 29.27 -11.64 5.38
N LEU A 606 28.61 -10.67 4.74
CA LEU A 606 29.00 -10.10 3.45
C LEU A 606 30.43 -9.52 3.46
N GLU A 607 30.89 -8.96 4.58
CA GLU A 607 32.26 -8.45 4.70
C GLU A 607 33.33 -9.52 4.44
N HIS A 608 33.01 -10.79 4.73
CA HIS A 608 33.93 -11.92 4.54
C HIS A 608 34.05 -12.40 3.08
N THR A 609 33.27 -11.85 2.15
CA THR A 609 33.19 -12.34 0.75
C THR A 609 34.56 -12.39 0.08
N TYR A 610 35.40 -11.36 0.24
CA TYR A 610 36.72 -11.31 -0.41
C TYR A 610 37.72 -12.29 0.21
N CYS A 611 37.69 -12.48 1.53
CA CYS A 611 38.59 -13.45 2.18
C CYS A 611 38.18 -14.91 1.90
N ILE A 612 36.88 -15.17 1.72
CA ILE A 612 36.35 -16.45 1.25
C ILE A 612 36.77 -16.71 -0.19
N LEU A 613 36.62 -15.74 -1.10
CA LEU A 613 37.06 -15.88 -2.49
C LEU A 613 38.53 -16.32 -2.57
N ASN A 614 39.42 -15.63 -1.85
CA ASN A 614 40.85 -15.98 -1.79
C ASN A 614 41.11 -17.38 -1.22
N HIS A 615 40.21 -17.91 -0.38
CA HIS A 615 40.31 -19.28 0.14
C HIS A 615 39.85 -20.31 -0.90
N VAL A 616 38.71 -20.07 -1.56
CA VAL A 616 38.14 -20.99 -2.56
C VAL A 616 39.07 -21.11 -3.78
N GLU A 617 39.70 -20.01 -4.20
CA GLU A 617 40.69 -20.02 -5.31
C GLU A 617 41.85 -21.00 -5.07
N LYS A 618 42.19 -21.33 -3.82
CA LYS A 618 43.25 -22.32 -3.50
C LYS A 618 42.88 -23.76 -3.88
N TYR A 619 41.58 -24.05 -4.05
CA TYR A 619 41.09 -25.36 -4.46
C TYR A 619 40.95 -25.50 -5.98
N GLN A 620 41.35 -24.48 -6.75
CA GLN A 620 41.36 -24.55 -8.20
C GLN A 620 42.53 -25.43 -8.68
N PRO A 621 42.30 -26.43 -9.54
CA PRO A 621 43.38 -27.26 -10.08
C PRO A 621 44.34 -26.42 -10.94
N ALA A 622 45.65 -26.65 -10.78
CA ALA A 622 46.74 -25.91 -11.41
C ALA A 622 46.73 -25.94 -12.96
N THR A 623 45.90 -26.78 -13.58
CA THR A 623 45.76 -26.92 -15.03
C THR A 623 45.10 -25.73 -15.74
N LEU A 624 44.51 -24.77 -15.03
CA LEU A 624 43.95 -23.54 -15.62
C LEU A 624 44.83 -22.29 -15.44
N ILE A 625 45.94 -22.38 -14.70
CA ILE A 625 46.86 -21.27 -14.46
C ILE A 625 47.92 -21.17 -15.58
N ASN A 626 48.25 -22.29 -16.25
CA ASN A 626 49.36 -22.36 -17.20
C ASN A 626 49.05 -21.99 -18.67
N ASP A 627 47.81 -21.67 -19.03
CA ASP A 627 47.54 -21.01 -20.33
C ASP A 627 47.78 -19.49 -20.27
N SER A 628 48.18 -18.98 -19.10
CA SER A 628 48.85 -17.69 -19.02
C SER A 628 50.35 -17.88 -19.33
N ILE A 629 50.73 -17.47 -20.54
CA ILE A 629 52.11 -17.26 -21.01
C ILE A 629 52.85 -18.56 -21.41
N THR A 630 52.42 -19.17 -22.51
CA THR A 630 53.39 -19.71 -23.47
C THR A 630 53.12 -19.10 -24.85
N THR A 631 54.15 -18.47 -25.38
CA THR A 631 54.21 -17.91 -26.73
C THR A 631 54.08 -19.03 -27.75
N ASP A 632 52.95 -19.09 -28.45
CA ASP A 632 52.91 -19.55 -29.83
C ASP A 632 52.09 -18.54 -30.66
N ASN A 633 52.84 -17.59 -31.22
CA ASN A 633 52.40 -16.79 -32.35
C ASN A 633 52.37 -17.69 -33.58
N GLN A 634 51.20 -17.92 -34.17
CA GLN A 634 50.95 -17.64 -35.58
C GLN A 634 49.49 -17.97 -35.96
N ALA A 635 48.85 -17.00 -36.63
CA ALA A 635 47.51 -17.02 -37.22
C ALA A 635 46.32 -16.59 -36.34
N MET A 636 46.32 -15.33 -35.86
CA MET A 636 45.15 -14.44 -35.98
C MET A 636 45.63 -12.99 -36.14
N LEU A 637 45.35 -12.41 -37.30
CA LEU A 637 45.79 -11.09 -37.76
C LEU A 637 45.26 -9.94 -36.89
N ASP A 638 46.16 -9.00 -36.61
CA ASP A 638 46.01 -7.53 -36.45
C ASP A 638 44.83 -6.98 -35.62
N TRP A 639 45.09 -6.82 -34.32
CA TRP A 639 44.43 -5.79 -33.50
C TRP A 639 45.33 -4.55 -33.46
N PRO A 640 44.92 -3.37 -33.96
CA PRO A 640 45.72 -2.17 -33.81
C PRO A 640 45.65 -1.67 -32.36
N ILE A 641 46.81 -1.55 -31.73
CA ILE A 641 46.97 -0.80 -30.48
C ILE A 641 46.85 0.69 -30.85
N THR A 642 45.64 1.25 -30.76
CA THR A 642 45.44 2.69 -30.95
C THR A 642 45.82 3.45 -29.67
N THR A 643 47.06 3.91 -29.60
CA THR A 643 47.42 5.06 -28.77
C THR A 643 46.83 6.31 -29.38
N ASN A 644 45.61 6.69 -29.01
CA ASN A 644 44.99 7.91 -29.52
C ASN A 644 45.18 9.07 -28.53
N ASN A 645 46.30 9.79 -28.70
CA ASN A 645 46.46 11.17 -28.23
C ASN A 645 45.60 12.04 -29.16
N ASN A 646 44.41 12.46 -28.74
CA ASN A 646 43.76 13.64 -29.35
C ASN A 646 42.81 14.34 -28.38
N ASN A 647 43.15 15.61 -28.12
CA ASN A 647 42.35 16.58 -27.40
C ASN A 647 41.13 16.98 -28.25
N ASN A 648 39.94 16.54 -27.86
CA ASN A 648 38.68 17.28 -28.05
C ASN A 648 37.62 16.70 -27.10
N LYS A 649 37.41 17.40 -25.98
CA LYS A 649 36.41 17.06 -24.97
C LYS A 649 35.07 17.69 -25.33
N GLU A 650 34.19 16.90 -25.95
CA GLU A 650 32.76 17.03 -25.69
C GLU A 650 32.40 16.02 -24.58
N VAL A 651 32.01 16.55 -23.43
CA VAL A 651 31.81 15.81 -22.19
C VAL A 651 30.45 15.13 -22.23
N LEU A 652 30.40 13.88 -22.72
CA LEU A 652 29.35 12.94 -22.36
C LEU A 652 29.77 12.21 -21.07
N ASN A 653 28.89 12.26 -20.06
CA ASN A 653 29.14 11.87 -18.68
C ASN A 653 29.37 10.36 -18.48
N ALA A 654 30.60 9.89 -18.76
CA ALA A 654 31.14 8.63 -18.26
C ALA A 654 31.94 8.84 -16.95
N ARG A 655 31.39 9.62 -16.01
CA ARG A 655 31.98 9.83 -14.68
C ARG A 655 31.14 9.11 -13.64
N THR A 656 31.60 7.95 -13.18
CA THR A 656 31.35 7.50 -11.79
C THR A 656 32.22 6.31 -11.36
N TRP A 657 32.79 5.50 -12.27
CA TRP A 657 33.71 4.42 -11.84
C TRP A 657 35.02 4.92 -11.21
N TYR A 658 35.48 6.12 -11.60
CA TYR A 658 36.72 6.72 -11.05
C TYR A 658 36.49 7.84 -10.02
N ALA A 659 35.26 8.34 -9.86
CA ALA A 659 35.00 9.50 -9.01
C ALA A 659 35.02 9.15 -7.50
N ASP A 660 34.66 7.91 -7.15
CA ASP A 660 34.53 7.48 -5.75
C ASP A 660 35.80 6.88 -5.14
N MET A 661 36.90 6.76 -5.90
CA MET A 661 38.13 6.15 -5.40
C MET A 661 39.18 7.13 -4.85
N ASN A 662 38.94 8.43 -4.88
CA ASN A 662 39.92 9.40 -4.35
C ASN A 662 39.30 10.76 -3.95
N GLN A 663 38.59 10.87 -2.81
CA GLN A 663 38.57 12.11 -2.00
C GLN A 663 38.24 11.84 -0.52
N PRO A 664 39.12 12.19 0.43
CA PRO A 664 38.68 12.53 1.78
C PRO A 664 38.14 13.98 1.77
N ALA A 665 37.07 14.19 2.53
CA ALA A 665 36.32 15.45 2.63
C ALA A 665 37.23 16.69 2.74
N LYS A 666 37.16 17.59 1.74
CA LYS A 666 37.62 18.98 1.87
C LYS A 666 36.44 19.94 1.78
N LYS A 667 36.16 20.56 2.92
CA LYS A 667 35.28 21.71 3.11
C LYS A 667 35.82 22.86 2.26
N ILE A 668 35.16 23.21 1.16
CA ILE A 668 35.46 24.44 0.40
C ILE A 668 34.48 25.52 0.85
N ILE A 669 35.01 26.49 1.61
CA ILE A 669 34.40 27.78 1.88
C ILE A 669 34.55 28.60 0.59
N LEU A 670 33.43 28.97 -0.03
CA LEU A 670 33.41 29.88 -1.18
C LEU A 670 33.40 31.33 -0.66
N ASP A 671 34.55 31.98 -0.78
CA ASP A 671 34.72 33.40 -0.52
C ASP A 671 34.18 34.24 -1.68
N LYS A 672 33.55 35.38 -1.31
CA LYS A 672 32.89 36.31 -2.22
C LYS A 672 33.90 37.04 -3.11
N SER A 673 33.64 37.08 -4.42
CA SER A 673 34.09 38.19 -5.28
C SER A 673 32.95 38.71 -6.15
N THR A 674 32.33 39.77 -5.64
CA THR A 674 31.45 40.70 -6.36
C THR A 674 32.22 41.48 -7.41
N GLY A 675 31.65 41.71 -8.60
CA GLY A 675 32.39 42.44 -9.64
C GLY A 675 31.63 42.92 -10.89
N ARG A 676 30.47 43.57 -10.69
CA ARG A 676 29.89 44.66 -11.51
C ARG A 676 29.53 44.48 -13.00
N SER A 677 28.24 44.75 -13.20
CA SER A 677 27.51 45.30 -14.35
C SER A 677 28.25 46.17 -15.37
N GLN A 678 27.73 46.17 -16.62
CA GLN A 678 27.14 47.35 -17.28
C GLN A 678 26.41 46.94 -18.58
N LYS A 679 25.07 47.17 -18.65
CA LYS A 679 24.34 48.11 -19.56
C LYS A 679 24.36 47.72 -21.06
N LYS A 680 23.33 47.80 -21.91
CA LYS A 680 21.97 48.39 -22.00
C LYS A 680 21.36 47.78 -23.30
N LEU A 681 20.12 47.29 -23.33
CA LEU A 681 18.87 47.95 -23.78
C LEU A 681 18.79 48.40 -25.27
N ARG A 682 17.65 48.05 -25.89
CA ARG A 682 17.05 48.38 -27.22
C ARG A 682 17.18 47.24 -28.24
N VAL A 683 16.14 46.77 -28.93
CA VAL A 683 14.73 47.19 -29.15
C VAL A 683 13.83 45.98 -28.94
#